data_AF-A0A9P6F4Q7-F1
#
_entry.id   AF-A0A9P6F4Q7-F1
#
_cell.length_a   1.000
_cell.length_b   1.000
_cell.length_c   1.000
_cell.angle_alpha   90.00
_cell.angle_beta   90.00
_cell.angle_gamma   90.00
#
_symmetry.space_group_name_H-M   'P 1'
#
loop_
_entity.id
_entity.type
_entity.pdbx_description
1 polymer ?
#
loop_
_entity_poly.entity_id
_entity_poly.type
_entity_poly.pdbx_seq_one_letter_code
_entity_poly.pdbx_strand_id
1 'polypeptide(L)'
;MAAVKRKDPALYTLTAGSIAGAIEAMITYPTEFVKTQLQLQDGTKGAARKGVPAPKGPIDILVTTVRTQGVSAVYRGLSAMVIGNTAKAGVRFFAFDQFKDLLKDSEGKTTGARSVLAGLGAGMTEALLVVTPSETIKTKLIHDGNLAKPQYKGLVHGVQSIVKAEGLGGIYRGVVPVMARQGANSAVRFGVYSTLNDLVKSKLEPGSKMPATYTFGIGAIAGIITVYTTMPLDVVKTKMQGLNARQLYSGVFDCGWKVFKNEGVLSFWSGATPRLARLSMSGGIVFSIYESTMTVLRRIDDDSSPIHQKSTRAESEKSSMANFTLVLLVYAYGSNTAVAHLQEFAHHFVRNQEHVRRRRRASVHPPPEASIKPPVNTPDALFFNYSIITITNASTTTSMVVPITVPVPPATAANIHDLKAALAASTPSVHDGGEMSDNDDIAPSTAAVHIPWSSDSFLDTSDDQPMEPGSFEGPEKLLEIHFAPNMQDVQHIRAPLNGNTPFTNAEGEEERYGLRIIPKAVWEEMLDIVKCKVLHSIHHPTVDAYVLSESSFFVFPHKLILKTCGTTTLLMALPKILEFAQDWCGLLHSPSSDAEMKEEEEQQQQQPYRVFYSRKKFLFPEKQVHVHREWKDEVEFLDRHFNNGSAYTIGKVNGDHWCLYVTAPFLGYPCNSNKEVKGNETAMENFQEEDDTTQGGLFGLPPTRPLSRASSSRSSSASTIDESESDDTPTTTQEADNEDYDQTIEILMTDLDPKAMKKFYHHADKNQPSGSEGGQMVDQQTGLATLFPEAEIDPFLFTPCGYSANALLKQSSASGAGAGKYFTIHVTPEPVCSYASFETNIPVRLSSSKTRRSAKGAAPETVQELVQRVVDIFQPGNLTVTIFTSAKFNASQHQIEKRQFKMLHSLRPIPGFRRTDRILYGLDGYDVIYGHYLAV
;
A
#
# COMPACT_ATOMS: atom_id res chain seq x y z
N MET A 1 10.58 1.82 13.31
CA MET A 1 9.16 1.47 13.56
C MET A 1 8.53 1.00 12.27
N ALA A 2 7.76 -0.10 12.31
CA ALA A 2 7.06 -0.71 11.17
C ALA A 2 6.40 0.32 10.25
N ALA A 3 6.63 0.21 8.93
CA ALA A 3 5.97 1.01 7.90
C ALA A 3 4.45 1.07 8.17
N VAL A 4 3.89 2.27 8.26
CA VAL A 4 2.44 2.45 8.30
C VAL A 4 1.94 2.23 6.88
N LYS A 5 1.72 0.95 6.53
CA LYS A 5 0.96 0.56 5.35
C LYS A 5 -0.37 1.31 5.39
N ARG A 6 -0.76 1.95 4.27
CA ARG A 6 -2.16 2.32 4.00
C ARG A 6 -3.00 1.14 4.46
N LYS A 7 -3.76 1.34 5.52
CA LYS A 7 -4.53 0.25 6.12
C LYS A 7 -5.63 -0.01 5.11
N ASP A 8 -5.42 -1.01 4.24
CA ASP A 8 -6.45 -1.52 3.35
C ASP A 8 -7.74 -1.53 4.16
N PRO A 9 -8.85 -0.96 3.64
CA PRO A 9 -10.10 -0.92 4.38
C PRO A 9 -10.32 -2.27 5.04
N ALA A 10 -10.66 -2.29 6.34
CA ALA A 10 -10.80 -3.56 7.06
C ALA A 10 -11.74 -4.53 6.31
N LEU A 11 -12.68 -3.96 5.55
CA LEU A 11 -13.55 -4.67 4.63
C LEU A 11 -12.81 -5.37 3.47
N TYR A 12 -11.80 -4.77 2.86
CA TYR A 12 -11.05 -5.37 1.73
C TYR A 12 -10.17 -6.50 2.20
N THR A 13 -9.48 -6.33 3.32
CA THR A 13 -8.68 -7.41 3.94
C THR A 13 -9.57 -8.56 4.40
N LEU A 14 -10.74 -8.25 4.99
CA LEU A 14 -11.73 -9.25 5.36
C LEU A 14 -12.33 -9.96 4.13
N THR A 15 -12.64 -9.22 3.07
CA THR A 15 -13.24 -9.76 1.84
C THR A 15 -12.24 -10.62 1.08
N ALA A 16 -11.03 -10.11 0.83
CA ALA A 16 -9.94 -10.86 0.19
C ALA A 16 -9.56 -12.09 1.02
N GLY A 17 -9.48 -11.97 2.35
CA GLY A 17 -9.25 -13.08 3.26
C GLY A 17 -10.35 -14.14 3.20
N SER A 18 -11.61 -13.72 3.14
CA SER A 18 -12.77 -14.61 3.06
C SER A 18 -12.84 -15.35 1.71
N ILE A 19 -12.61 -14.64 0.60
CA ILE A 19 -12.58 -15.22 -0.75
C ILE A 19 -11.41 -16.21 -0.88
N ALA A 20 -10.22 -15.82 -0.42
CA ALA A 20 -9.05 -16.71 -0.42
C ALA A 20 -9.28 -17.97 0.41
N GLY A 21 -9.88 -17.84 1.60
CA GLY A 21 -10.24 -18.96 2.45
C GLY A 21 -11.31 -19.88 1.83
N ALA A 22 -12.31 -19.32 1.15
CA ALA A 22 -13.34 -20.10 0.46
C ALA A 22 -12.78 -20.89 -0.73
N ILE A 23 -11.96 -20.25 -1.56
CA ILE A 23 -11.32 -20.88 -2.73
C ILE A 23 -10.31 -21.95 -2.26
N GLU A 24 -9.50 -21.68 -1.23
CA GLU A 24 -8.64 -22.72 -0.63
C GLU A 24 -9.45 -23.91 -0.14
N ALA A 25 -10.55 -23.66 0.57
CA ALA A 25 -11.39 -24.72 1.11
C ALA A 25 -11.98 -25.57 -0.01
N MET A 26 -12.38 -24.97 -1.14
CA MET A 26 -12.87 -25.68 -2.32
C MET A 26 -11.78 -26.54 -2.96
N ILE A 27 -10.61 -25.96 -3.26
CA ILE A 27 -9.52 -26.68 -3.94
C ILE A 27 -9.01 -27.83 -3.08
N THR A 28 -8.90 -27.61 -1.77
CA THR A 28 -8.38 -28.62 -0.84
C THR A 28 -9.45 -29.58 -0.31
N TYR A 29 -10.73 -29.34 -0.59
CA TYR A 29 -11.85 -30.13 -0.04
C TYR A 29 -11.74 -31.65 -0.27
N PRO A 30 -11.28 -32.15 -1.43
CA PRO A 30 -11.13 -33.59 -1.63
C PRO A 30 -10.27 -34.27 -0.57
N THR A 31 -9.24 -33.58 -0.06
CA THR A 31 -8.40 -34.10 1.03
C THR A 31 -9.17 -34.15 2.36
N GLU A 32 -10.02 -33.16 2.64
CA GLU A 32 -10.89 -33.14 3.82
C GLU A 32 -11.96 -34.24 3.77
N PHE A 33 -12.57 -34.44 2.60
CA PHE A 33 -13.52 -35.52 2.37
C PHE A 33 -12.87 -36.88 2.64
N VAL A 34 -11.73 -37.17 2.01
CA VAL A 34 -10.99 -38.43 2.18
C VAL A 34 -10.54 -38.62 3.64
N LYS A 35 -10.04 -37.57 4.30
CA LYS A 35 -9.70 -37.62 5.73
C LYS A 35 -10.91 -38.01 6.57
N THR A 36 -12.03 -37.32 6.40
CA THR A 36 -13.25 -37.55 7.19
C THR A 36 -13.77 -38.97 6.99
N GLN A 37 -13.74 -39.47 5.75
CA GLN A 37 -14.09 -40.85 5.42
C GLN A 37 -13.20 -41.87 6.12
N LEU A 38 -11.87 -41.69 6.06
CA LEU A 38 -10.92 -42.58 6.74
C LEU A 38 -11.13 -42.63 8.25
N GLN A 39 -11.46 -41.49 8.86
CA GLN A 39 -11.68 -41.39 10.31
C GLN A 39 -13.03 -41.94 10.76
N LEU A 40 -14.04 -41.91 9.88
CA LEU A 40 -15.38 -42.46 10.14
C LEU A 40 -15.48 -43.96 9.83
N GLN A 41 -14.50 -44.56 9.16
CA GLN A 41 -14.47 -46.01 8.98
C GLN A 41 -14.35 -46.66 10.37
N ASP A 42 -15.35 -47.47 10.72
CA ASP A 42 -15.28 -48.32 11.89
C ASP A 42 -14.49 -49.57 11.50
N GLY A 43 -13.53 -49.98 12.34
CA GLY A 43 -12.72 -51.20 12.10
C GLY A 43 -13.54 -52.50 12.04
N THR A 44 -14.82 -52.44 12.41
CA THR A 44 -15.80 -53.52 12.26
C THR A 44 -16.47 -53.49 10.89
N LYS A 45 -16.42 -54.63 10.20
CA LYS A 45 -16.96 -54.97 8.86
C LYS A 45 -18.48 -54.76 8.63
N GLY A 46 -19.14 -53.86 9.35
CA GLY A 46 -20.59 -53.74 9.40
C GLY A 46 -21.10 -52.32 9.10
N ALA A 47 -21.14 -51.95 7.83
CA ALA A 47 -22.02 -50.91 7.24
C ALA A 47 -21.70 -50.61 5.76
N ALA A 48 -20.76 -51.32 5.13
CA ALA A 48 -20.50 -51.14 3.71
C ALA A 48 -21.75 -51.49 2.88
N ARG A 49 -22.03 -50.67 1.86
CA ARG A 49 -23.00 -50.95 0.80
C ARG A 49 -22.76 -52.39 0.31
N LYS A 50 -23.79 -53.26 0.35
CA LYS A 50 -23.71 -54.64 -0.15
C LYS A 50 -23.08 -54.63 -1.56
N GLY A 51 -21.88 -55.21 -1.70
CA GLY A 51 -21.18 -55.36 -2.98
C GLY A 51 -19.97 -54.46 -3.23
N VAL A 52 -19.62 -53.51 -2.35
CA VAL A 52 -18.41 -52.66 -2.51
C VAL A 52 -17.38 -53.00 -1.42
N PRO A 53 -16.15 -53.41 -1.76
CA PRO A 53 -15.08 -53.64 -0.79
C PRO A 53 -14.81 -52.38 0.05
N ALA A 54 -14.49 -52.56 1.33
CA ALA A 54 -14.04 -51.44 2.16
C ALA A 54 -12.79 -50.81 1.52
N PRO A 55 -12.76 -49.48 1.32
CA PRO A 55 -11.64 -48.83 0.66
C PRO A 55 -10.33 -49.06 1.41
N LYS A 56 -9.26 -49.44 0.71
CA LYS A 56 -7.97 -49.80 1.33
C LYS A 56 -7.08 -48.60 1.67
N GLY A 57 -7.40 -47.41 1.15
CA GLY A 57 -6.60 -46.21 1.39
C GLY A 57 -7.17 -44.91 0.82
N PRO A 58 -6.46 -43.79 1.01
CA PRO A 58 -6.96 -42.44 0.68
C PRO A 58 -7.36 -42.28 -0.80
N ILE A 59 -6.52 -42.79 -1.72
CA ILE A 59 -6.77 -42.70 -3.17
C ILE A 59 -7.95 -43.57 -3.58
N ASP A 60 -8.08 -44.75 -2.97
CA ASP A 60 -9.16 -45.69 -3.25
C ASP A 60 -10.53 -45.13 -2.86
N ILE A 61 -10.61 -44.42 -1.72
CA ILE A 61 -11.83 -43.69 -1.31
C ILE A 61 -12.24 -42.66 -2.36
N LEU A 62 -11.28 -41.85 -2.82
CA LEU A 62 -11.54 -40.80 -3.80
C LEU A 62 -11.99 -41.38 -5.14
N VAL A 63 -11.23 -42.34 -5.69
CA VAL A 63 -11.52 -42.99 -6.97
C VAL A 63 -12.85 -43.74 -6.92
N THR A 64 -13.09 -44.51 -5.85
CA THR A 64 -14.36 -45.25 -5.67
C THR A 64 -15.54 -44.30 -5.58
N THR A 65 -15.42 -43.19 -4.83
CA THR A 65 -16.51 -42.20 -4.71
C THR A 65 -16.82 -41.55 -6.05
N VAL A 66 -15.79 -41.11 -6.78
CA VAL A 66 -15.96 -40.48 -8.10
C VAL A 66 -16.59 -41.46 -9.10
N ARG A 67 -16.16 -42.72 -9.13
CA ARG A 67 -16.69 -43.74 -10.03
C ARG A 67 -18.14 -44.15 -9.70
N THR A 68 -18.50 -44.21 -8.42
CA THR A 68 -19.81 -44.74 -7.99
C THR A 68 -20.87 -43.67 -7.77
N GLN A 69 -20.48 -42.45 -7.42
CA GLN A 69 -21.39 -41.38 -7.00
C GLN A 69 -21.15 -40.05 -7.76
N GLY A 70 -20.12 -40.00 -8.61
CA GLY A 70 -19.75 -38.80 -9.36
C GLY A 70 -18.89 -37.83 -8.54
N VAL A 71 -18.39 -36.79 -9.24
CA VAL A 71 -17.47 -35.79 -8.67
C VAL A 71 -18.15 -34.93 -7.61
N SER A 72 -19.43 -34.62 -7.77
CA SER A 72 -20.21 -33.81 -6.82
C SER A 72 -20.31 -34.46 -5.42
N ALA A 73 -20.24 -35.79 -5.33
CA ALA A 73 -20.27 -36.51 -4.06
C ALA A 73 -19.06 -36.21 -3.16
N VAL A 74 -17.90 -35.90 -3.75
CA VAL A 74 -16.68 -35.53 -3.01
C VAL A 74 -16.85 -34.19 -2.30
N TYR A 75 -17.75 -33.32 -2.78
CA TYR A 75 -18.00 -31.98 -2.25
C TYR A 75 -19.19 -31.90 -1.26
N ARG A 76 -19.75 -33.04 -0.85
CA ARG A 76 -20.80 -33.06 0.18
C ARG A 76 -20.29 -32.48 1.49
N GLY A 77 -21.04 -31.52 2.04
CA GLY A 77 -20.68 -30.80 3.27
C GLY A 77 -19.78 -29.58 3.05
N LEU A 78 -19.35 -29.28 1.81
CA LEU A 78 -18.50 -28.12 1.51
C LEU A 78 -19.14 -26.81 1.96
N SER A 79 -20.44 -26.62 1.72
CA SER A 79 -21.15 -25.40 2.09
C SER A 79 -21.11 -25.12 3.60
N ALA A 80 -21.27 -26.16 4.44
CA ALA A 80 -21.12 -26.03 5.89
C ALA A 80 -19.70 -25.57 6.28
N MET A 81 -18.68 -26.09 5.61
CA MET A 81 -17.28 -25.72 5.86
C MET A 81 -16.97 -24.29 5.40
N VAL A 82 -17.43 -23.87 4.22
CA VAL A 82 -17.18 -22.52 3.68
C VAL A 82 -17.85 -21.48 4.57
N ILE A 83 -19.14 -21.66 4.89
CA ILE A 83 -19.88 -20.76 5.79
C ILE A 83 -19.19 -20.70 7.16
N GLY A 84 -18.80 -21.85 7.71
CA GLY A 84 -18.08 -21.94 8.98
C GLY A 84 -16.73 -21.21 8.96
N ASN A 85 -15.92 -21.39 7.92
CA ASN A 85 -14.61 -20.75 7.83
C ASN A 85 -14.72 -19.22 7.69
N THR A 86 -15.70 -18.72 6.95
CA THR A 86 -15.96 -17.28 6.82
C THR A 86 -16.38 -16.68 8.17
N ALA A 87 -17.34 -17.29 8.85
CA ALA A 87 -17.81 -16.82 10.15
C ALA A 87 -16.74 -16.91 11.25
N LYS A 88 -15.84 -17.90 11.16
CA LYS A 88 -14.77 -18.13 12.13
C LYS A 88 -13.84 -16.93 12.25
N ALA A 89 -13.43 -16.34 11.13
CA ALA A 89 -12.51 -15.19 11.13
C ALA A 89 -13.12 -14.00 11.89
N GLY A 90 -14.38 -13.67 11.61
CA GLY A 90 -15.08 -12.57 12.29
C GLY A 90 -15.20 -12.79 13.80
N VAL A 91 -15.66 -13.97 14.23
CA VAL A 91 -15.80 -14.31 15.66
C VAL A 91 -14.44 -14.28 16.36
N ARG A 92 -13.37 -14.74 15.71
CA ARG A 92 -12.03 -14.76 16.30
C ARG A 92 -11.51 -13.36 16.60
N PHE A 93 -11.60 -12.43 15.65
CA PHE A 93 -11.10 -11.07 15.85
C PHE A 93 -11.93 -10.34 16.90
N PHE A 94 -13.26 -10.44 16.81
CA PHE A 94 -14.15 -9.86 17.80
C PHE A 94 -13.86 -10.40 19.21
N ALA A 95 -13.82 -11.72 19.37
CA ALA A 95 -13.55 -12.33 20.67
C ALA A 95 -12.14 -12.00 21.20
N PHE A 96 -11.13 -11.93 20.31
CA PHE A 96 -9.78 -11.57 20.70
C PHE A 96 -9.71 -10.16 21.29
N ASP A 97 -10.35 -9.18 20.65
CA ASP A 97 -10.38 -7.80 21.16
C ASP A 97 -11.08 -7.72 22.52
N GLN A 98 -12.23 -8.39 22.67
CA GLN A 98 -12.93 -8.46 23.95
C GLN A 98 -12.06 -9.10 25.05
N PHE A 99 -11.49 -10.28 24.81
CA PHE A 99 -10.65 -10.95 25.81
C PHE A 99 -9.37 -10.16 26.10
N LYS A 100 -8.81 -9.46 25.11
CA LYS A 100 -7.63 -8.63 25.30
C LYS A 100 -7.96 -7.41 26.17
N ASP A 101 -9.10 -6.77 25.96
CA ASP A 101 -9.58 -5.66 26.79
C ASP A 101 -9.86 -6.09 28.23
N LEU A 102 -10.49 -7.25 28.42
CA LEU A 102 -10.73 -7.88 29.72
C LEU A 102 -9.43 -8.25 30.47
N LEU A 103 -8.31 -8.46 29.76
CA LEU A 103 -7.03 -8.87 30.32
C LEU A 103 -5.99 -7.74 30.38
N LYS A 104 -6.37 -6.49 30.14
CA LYS A 104 -5.51 -5.31 30.37
C LYS A 104 -5.19 -5.16 31.86
N ASP A 105 -3.96 -4.75 32.20
CA ASP A 105 -3.65 -4.29 33.57
C ASP A 105 -4.19 -2.88 33.82
N SER A 106 -4.02 -2.43 35.07
CA SER A 106 -4.30 -1.07 35.53
C SER A 106 -3.56 0.03 34.76
N GLU A 107 -2.52 -0.30 33.99
CA GLU A 107 -1.80 0.63 33.10
C GLU A 107 -2.28 0.55 31.64
N GLY A 108 -3.32 -0.23 31.35
CA GLY A 108 -3.90 -0.38 30.02
C GLY A 108 -3.10 -1.26 29.05
N LYS A 109 -2.05 -1.96 29.51
CA LYS A 109 -1.20 -2.83 28.70
C LYS A 109 -1.59 -4.31 28.87
N THR A 110 -1.35 -5.12 27.83
CA THR A 110 -1.55 -6.58 27.87
C THR A 110 -0.20 -7.27 27.72
N THR A 111 0.28 -7.93 28.77
CA THR A 111 1.54 -8.69 28.72
C THR A 111 1.48 -9.84 27.71
N GLY A 112 2.63 -10.38 27.29
CA GLY A 112 2.69 -11.47 26.32
C GLY A 112 1.89 -12.72 26.75
N ALA A 113 1.97 -13.11 28.02
CA ALA A 113 1.20 -14.22 28.56
C ALA A 113 -0.32 -13.96 28.54
N ARG A 114 -0.75 -12.74 28.89
CA ARG A 114 -2.17 -12.35 28.83
C ARG A 114 -2.69 -12.28 27.40
N SER A 115 -1.86 -11.88 26.44
CA SER A 115 -2.20 -11.93 25.00
C SER A 115 -2.35 -13.36 24.48
N VAL A 116 -1.53 -14.31 24.95
CA VAL A 116 -1.68 -15.74 24.65
C VAL A 116 -2.98 -16.28 25.24
N LEU A 117 -3.33 -15.91 26.47
CA LEU A 117 -4.61 -16.26 27.09
C LEU A 117 -5.80 -15.67 26.34
N ALA A 118 -5.73 -14.42 25.90
CA ALA A 118 -6.75 -13.79 25.06
C ALA A 118 -6.91 -14.54 23.73
N GLY A 119 -5.79 -14.92 23.09
CA GLY A 119 -5.78 -15.73 21.88
C GLY A 119 -6.40 -17.12 22.08
N LEU A 120 -6.14 -17.76 23.22
CA LEU A 120 -6.72 -19.04 23.59
C LEU A 120 -8.23 -18.92 23.84
N GLY A 121 -8.67 -17.89 24.58
CA GLY A 121 -10.08 -17.59 24.82
C GLY A 121 -10.83 -17.35 23.52
N ALA A 122 -10.29 -16.51 22.63
CA ALA A 122 -10.86 -16.28 21.30
C ALA A 122 -10.94 -17.57 20.47
N GLY A 123 -9.89 -18.40 20.53
CA GLY A 123 -9.84 -19.73 19.93
C GLY A 123 -10.91 -20.69 20.44
N MET A 124 -11.22 -20.65 21.73
CA MET A 124 -12.29 -21.45 22.34
C MET A 124 -13.69 -20.93 21.96
N THR A 125 -13.87 -19.61 21.90
CA THR A 125 -15.14 -18.99 21.48
C THR A 125 -15.45 -19.28 20.01
N GLU A 126 -14.48 -19.16 19.10
CA GLU A 126 -14.68 -19.56 17.69
C GLU A 126 -14.98 -21.07 17.59
N ALA A 127 -14.33 -21.88 18.42
CA ALA A 127 -14.48 -23.32 18.40
C ALA A 127 -15.91 -23.74 18.80
N LEU A 128 -16.44 -23.07 19.83
CA LEU A 128 -17.80 -23.27 20.31
C LEU A 128 -18.82 -22.77 19.30
N LEU A 129 -18.78 -21.49 18.94
CA LEU A 129 -19.87 -20.83 18.21
C LEU A 129 -19.92 -21.20 16.72
N VAL A 130 -18.78 -21.50 16.11
CA VAL A 130 -18.69 -21.64 14.64
C VAL A 130 -18.13 -22.98 14.22
N VAL A 131 -16.97 -23.37 14.76
CA VAL A 131 -16.26 -24.56 14.27
C VAL A 131 -17.01 -25.84 14.60
N THR A 132 -17.51 -25.99 15.84
CA THR A 132 -18.22 -27.21 16.23
C THR A 132 -19.50 -27.43 15.41
N PRO A 133 -20.39 -26.44 15.24
CA PRO A 133 -21.56 -26.60 14.38
C PRO A 133 -21.22 -26.94 12.94
N SER A 134 -20.32 -26.15 12.32
CA SER A 134 -19.95 -26.32 10.90
C SER A 134 -19.31 -27.69 10.65
N GLU A 135 -18.38 -28.13 11.50
CA GLU A 135 -17.72 -29.42 11.35
C GLU A 135 -18.65 -30.59 11.64
N THR A 136 -19.54 -30.49 12.63
CA THR A 136 -20.50 -31.55 12.93
C THR A 136 -21.49 -31.75 11.79
N ILE A 137 -22.06 -30.65 11.26
CA ILE A 137 -22.98 -30.70 10.12
C ILE A 137 -22.27 -31.28 8.89
N LYS A 138 -21.05 -30.80 8.58
CA LYS A 138 -20.23 -31.35 7.49
C LYS A 138 -20.00 -32.86 7.65
N THR A 139 -19.54 -33.29 8.82
CA THR A 139 -19.22 -34.70 9.10
C THR A 139 -20.46 -35.58 8.96
N LYS A 140 -21.63 -35.15 9.48
CA LYS A 140 -22.89 -35.88 9.32
C LYS A 140 -23.36 -35.96 7.87
N LEU A 141 -23.21 -34.88 7.08
CA LEU A 141 -23.52 -34.88 5.64
C LEU A 141 -22.61 -35.82 4.84
N ILE A 142 -21.31 -35.87 5.16
CA ILE A 142 -20.36 -36.79 4.54
C ILE A 142 -20.72 -38.24 4.90
N HIS A 143 -20.97 -38.51 6.19
CA HIS A 143 -21.32 -39.84 6.68
C HIS A 143 -22.63 -40.35 6.03
N ASP A 144 -23.67 -39.51 5.97
CA ASP A 144 -24.96 -39.85 5.38
C ASP A 144 -24.85 -40.23 3.89
N GLY A 145 -23.97 -39.54 3.15
CA GLY A 145 -23.69 -39.83 1.75
C GLY A 145 -23.10 -41.21 1.48
N ASN A 146 -22.58 -41.90 2.51
CA ASN A 146 -22.07 -43.27 2.39
C ASN A 146 -23.11 -44.33 2.70
N LEU A 147 -24.24 -43.95 3.30
CA LEU A 147 -25.30 -44.89 3.60
C LEU A 147 -25.89 -45.42 2.30
N ALA A 148 -26.37 -46.66 2.31
CA ALA A 148 -27.04 -47.24 1.15
C ALA A 148 -28.26 -46.40 0.72
N LYS A 149 -28.91 -45.74 1.69
CA LYS A 149 -30.01 -44.79 1.52
C LYS A 149 -29.70 -43.50 2.30
N PRO A 150 -29.14 -42.47 1.65
CA PRO A 150 -28.90 -41.17 2.26
C PRO A 150 -30.22 -40.53 2.73
N GLN A 151 -30.21 -39.94 3.92
CA GLN A 151 -31.35 -39.31 4.57
C GLN A 151 -31.40 -37.79 4.32
N TYR A 152 -30.26 -37.18 4.02
CA TYR A 152 -30.15 -35.74 3.85
C TYR A 152 -30.14 -35.33 2.38
N LYS A 153 -31.05 -34.43 2.03
CA LYS A 153 -31.18 -33.89 0.66
C LYS A 153 -30.26 -32.69 0.37
N GLY A 154 -29.60 -32.15 1.40
CA GLY A 154 -28.75 -30.96 1.32
C GLY A 154 -28.48 -30.35 2.70
N LEU A 155 -27.82 -29.18 2.73
CA LEU A 155 -27.43 -28.51 3.97
C LEU A 155 -28.65 -28.18 4.86
N VAL A 156 -29.62 -27.44 4.31
CA VAL A 156 -30.80 -26.95 5.06
C VAL A 156 -31.62 -28.12 5.60
N HIS A 157 -31.96 -29.09 4.73
CA HIS A 157 -32.69 -30.28 5.14
C HIS A 157 -31.89 -31.10 6.16
N GLY A 158 -30.56 -31.21 6.01
CA GLY A 158 -29.69 -31.89 6.96
C GLY A 158 -29.72 -31.25 8.34
N VAL A 159 -29.56 -29.91 8.42
CA VAL A 159 -29.63 -29.16 9.68
C VAL A 159 -31.00 -29.32 10.34
N GLN A 160 -32.09 -29.12 9.59
CA GLN A 160 -33.45 -29.31 10.10
C GLN A 160 -33.68 -30.73 10.62
N SER A 161 -33.18 -31.73 9.90
CA SER A 161 -33.30 -33.14 10.29
C SER A 161 -32.51 -33.45 11.56
N ILE A 162 -31.29 -32.93 11.69
CA ILE A 162 -30.44 -33.09 12.89
C ILE A 162 -31.10 -32.42 14.09
N VAL A 163 -31.57 -31.18 13.95
CA VAL A 163 -32.23 -30.45 15.06
C VAL A 163 -33.52 -31.15 15.47
N LYS A 164 -34.30 -31.64 14.52
CA LYS A 164 -35.54 -32.37 14.81
C LYS A 164 -35.30 -33.72 15.50
N ALA A 165 -34.22 -34.43 15.14
CA ALA A 165 -33.92 -35.75 15.69
C ALA A 165 -33.12 -35.72 17.00
N GLU A 166 -32.17 -34.80 17.14
CA GLU A 166 -31.19 -34.77 18.23
C GLU A 166 -31.20 -33.47 19.04
N GLY A 167 -31.97 -32.45 18.63
CA GLY A 167 -31.92 -31.10 19.19
C GLY A 167 -30.60 -30.38 18.88
N LEU A 168 -30.36 -29.27 19.57
CA LEU A 168 -29.09 -28.51 19.44
C LEU A 168 -27.88 -29.34 19.90
N GLY A 169 -28.07 -30.28 20.84
CA GLY A 169 -27.01 -31.20 21.27
C GLY A 169 -26.44 -32.06 20.14
N GLY A 170 -27.21 -32.32 19.09
CA GLY A 170 -26.75 -33.03 17.89
C GLY A 170 -25.79 -32.22 17.01
N ILE A 171 -25.82 -30.89 17.10
CA ILE A 171 -24.93 -29.96 16.36
C ILE A 171 -23.64 -29.69 17.16
N TYR A 172 -23.71 -29.73 18.49
CA TYR A 172 -22.58 -29.48 19.39
C TYR A 172 -21.87 -30.75 19.85
N ARG A 173 -22.22 -31.90 19.28
CA ARG A 173 -21.60 -33.17 19.66
C ARG A 173 -20.12 -33.17 19.27
N GLY A 174 -19.26 -33.48 20.24
CA GLY A 174 -17.81 -33.40 20.03
C GLY A 174 -17.20 -32.02 20.27
N VAL A 175 -17.92 -31.06 20.87
CA VAL A 175 -17.37 -29.73 21.23
C VAL A 175 -16.09 -29.84 22.07
N VAL A 176 -16.04 -30.75 23.05
CA VAL A 176 -14.88 -30.93 23.94
C VAL A 176 -13.62 -31.32 23.15
N PRO A 177 -13.60 -32.37 22.30
CA PRO A 177 -12.42 -32.69 21.51
C PRO A 177 -12.11 -31.62 20.45
N VAL A 178 -13.09 -30.86 19.95
CA VAL A 178 -12.83 -29.69 19.07
C VAL A 178 -12.05 -28.62 19.82
N MET A 179 -12.49 -28.22 21.01
CA MET A 179 -11.82 -27.22 21.84
C MET A 179 -10.44 -27.69 22.30
N ALA A 180 -10.33 -28.94 22.78
CA ALA A 180 -9.07 -29.54 23.18
C ALA A 180 -8.07 -29.56 22.01
N ARG A 181 -8.53 -29.93 20.81
CA ARG A 181 -7.70 -29.87 19.61
C ARG A 181 -7.24 -28.46 19.28
N GLN A 182 -8.13 -27.46 19.39
CA GLN A 182 -7.79 -26.07 19.07
C GLN A 182 -6.72 -25.52 20.03
N GLY A 183 -6.86 -25.84 21.34
CA GLY A 183 -5.84 -25.55 22.34
C GLY A 183 -4.52 -26.28 22.06
N ALA A 184 -4.57 -27.59 21.82
CA ALA A 184 -3.39 -28.41 21.56
C ALA A 184 -2.65 -27.97 20.28
N ASN A 185 -3.37 -27.60 19.22
CA ASN A 185 -2.79 -27.11 17.97
C ASN A 185 -1.98 -25.82 18.22
N SER A 186 -2.51 -24.91 19.05
CA SER A 186 -1.80 -23.69 19.42
C SER A 186 -0.58 -23.99 20.31
N ALA A 187 -0.77 -24.76 21.39
CA ALA A 187 0.28 -25.08 22.34
C ALA A 187 1.46 -25.82 21.70
N VAL A 188 1.18 -26.88 20.93
CA VAL A 188 2.22 -27.70 20.29
C VAL A 188 2.94 -26.91 19.20
N ARG A 189 2.21 -26.16 18.38
CA ARG A 189 2.82 -25.38 17.29
C ARG A 189 3.77 -24.32 17.82
N PHE A 190 3.34 -23.54 18.81
CA PHE A 190 4.18 -22.51 19.41
C PHE A 190 5.32 -23.12 20.23
N GLY A 191 5.06 -24.16 21.02
CA GLY A 191 6.08 -24.86 21.79
C GLY A 191 7.19 -25.39 20.90
N VAL A 192 6.85 -26.22 19.91
CA VAL A 192 7.82 -26.80 18.97
C VAL A 192 8.54 -25.72 18.17
N TYR A 193 7.83 -24.71 17.67
CA TYR A 193 8.46 -23.60 16.95
C TYR A 193 9.46 -22.86 17.83
N SER A 194 9.10 -22.55 19.09
CA SER A 194 9.99 -21.84 20.03
C SER A 194 11.23 -22.67 20.36
N THR A 195 11.08 -23.94 20.74
CA THR A 195 12.21 -24.81 21.09
C THR A 195 13.17 -24.99 19.91
N LEU A 196 12.65 -25.22 18.71
CA LEU A 196 13.49 -25.37 17.51
C LEU A 196 14.17 -24.06 17.12
N ASN A 197 13.48 -22.92 17.27
CA ASN A 197 14.05 -21.61 17.04
C ASN A 197 15.20 -21.31 18.01
N ASP A 198 15.01 -21.60 19.31
CA ASP A 198 16.02 -21.37 20.34
C ASP A 198 17.24 -22.30 20.16
N LEU A 199 17.01 -23.56 19.79
CA LEU A 199 18.07 -24.51 19.44
C LEU A 199 18.90 -24.03 18.25
N VAL A 200 18.27 -23.53 17.18
CA VAL A 200 18.99 -23.03 16.00
C VAL A 200 19.72 -21.72 16.32
N LYS A 201 19.09 -20.80 17.06
CA LYS A 201 19.72 -19.56 17.52
C LYS A 201 20.92 -19.80 18.44
N SER A 202 20.88 -20.82 19.30
CA SER A 202 22.00 -21.17 20.17
C SER A 202 23.26 -21.61 19.43
N LYS A 203 23.14 -22.00 18.16
CA LYS A 203 24.23 -22.44 17.29
C LYS A 203 24.66 -21.38 16.28
N LEU A 204 23.98 -20.24 16.25
CA LEU A 204 24.29 -19.10 15.38
C LEU A 204 25.09 -18.06 16.16
N GLU A 205 25.96 -17.32 15.48
CA GLU A 205 26.74 -16.26 16.10
C GLU A 205 25.80 -15.20 16.74
N PRO A 206 26.09 -14.72 17.97
CA PRO A 206 25.26 -13.72 18.64
C PRO A 206 25.03 -12.50 17.76
N GLY A 207 23.76 -12.19 17.44
CA GLY A 207 23.37 -11.05 16.61
C GLY A 207 23.08 -11.35 15.13
N SER A 208 23.35 -12.58 14.66
CA SER A 208 23.00 -12.99 13.29
C SER A 208 21.48 -13.20 13.10
N LYS A 209 20.92 -12.65 12.01
CA LYS A 209 19.51 -12.86 11.66
C LYS A 209 19.30 -14.28 11.14
N MET A 210 18.27 -14.96 11.62
CA MET A 210 17.94 -16.31 11.17
C MET A 210 17.56 -16.29 9.68
N PRO A 211 18.26 -17.05 8.81
CA PRO A 211 17.93 -17.07 7.39
C PRO A 211 16.50 -17.57 7.15
N ALA A 212 15.87 -17.08 6.07
CA ALA A 212 14.49 -17.43 5.72
C ALA A 212 14.29 -18.95 5.51
N THR A 213 15.34 -19.65 5.05
CA THR A 213 15.36 -21.11 4.86
C THR A 213 15.23 -21.86 6.18
N TYR A 214 15.96 -21.46 7.22
CA TYR A 214 15.83 -22.05 8.56
C TYR A 214 14.47 -21.75 9.17
N THR A 215 13.98 -20.51 9.03
CA THR A 215 12.64 -20.12 9.50
C THR A 215 11.55 -20.97 8.84
N PHE A 216 11.65 -21.17 7.52
CA PHE A 216 10.74 -22.04 6.76
C PHE A 216 10.83 -23.50 7.22
N GLY A 217 12.05 -24.04 7.35
CA GLY A 217 12.28 -25.42 7.78
C GLY A 217 11.73 -25.69 9.19
N ILE A 218 11.99 -24.80 10.15
CA ILE A 218 11.44 -24.87 11.51
C ILE A 218 9.91 -24.80 11.46
N GLY A 219 9.35 -23.89 10.67
CA GLY A 219 7.90 -23.77 10.48
C GLY A 219 7.26 -25.05 9.93
N ALA A 220 7.90 -25.68 8.94
CA ALA A 220 7.45 -26.93 8.34
C ALA A 220 7.50 -28.10 9.33
N ILE A 221 8.62 -28.27 10.05
CA ILE A 221 8.78 -29.32 11.07
C ILE A 221 7.77 -29.14 12.20
N ALA A 222 7.61 -27.91 12.71
CA ALA A 222 6.61 -27.58 13.72
C ALA A 222 5.20 -27.93 13.23
N GLY A 223 4.87 -27.64 11.96
CA GLY A 223 3.61 -28.03 11.34
C GLY A 223 3.39 -29.53 11.31
N ILE A 224 4.39 -30.31 10.88
CA ILE A 224 4.32 -31.78 10.82
C ILE A 224 4.10 -32.38 12.21
N ILE A 225 4.92 -31.98 13.20
CA ILE A 225 4.80 -32.46 14.58
C ILE A 225 3.42 -32.12 15.13
N THR A 226 2.94 -30.89 14.92
CA THR A 226 1.61 -30.47 15.36
C THR A 226 0.51 -31.34 14.77
N VAL A 227 0.59 -31.69 13.48
CA VAL A 227 -0.38 -32.60 12.86
C VAL A 227 -0.38 -33.95 13.56
N TYR A 228 0.77 -34.60 13.70
CA TYR A 228 0.86 -35.92 14.33
C TYR A 228 0.45 -35.91 15.81
N THR A 229 0.79 -34.88 16.57
CA THR A 229 0.39 -34.76 17.98
C THR A 229 -1.10 -34.52 18.15
N THR A 230 -1.74 -33.79 17.24
CA THR A 230 -3.17 -33.45 17.34
C THR A 230 -4.10 -34.43 16.62
N MET A 231 -3.55 -35.39 15.87
CA MET A 231 -4.32 -36.40 15.14
C MET A 231 -5.27 -37.23 16.03
N PRO A 232 -4.86 -37.72 17.22
CA PRO A 232 -5.76 -38.49 18.08
C PRO A 232 -7.03 -37.71 18.47
N LEU A 233 -6.90 -36.41 18.76
CA LEU A 233 -8.03 -35.53 19.08
C LEU A 233 -8.94 -35.32 17.86
N ASP A 234 -8.36 -35.22 16.67
CA ASP A 234 -9.12 -35.13 15.42
C ASP A 234 -9.92 -36.41 15.14
N VAL A 235 -9.35 -37.60 15.35
CA VAL A 235 -10.06 -38.88 15.15
C VAL A 235 -11.23 -39.01 16.11
N VAL A 236 -11.00 -38.77 17.41
CA VAL A 236 -12.06 -38.81 18.43
C VAL A 236 -13.15 -37.81 18.13
N LYS A 237 -12.80 -36.58 17.76
CA LYS A 237 -13.74 -35.55 17.31
C LYS A 237 -14.59 -36.05 16.14
N THR A 238 -13.96 -36.52 15.06
CA THR A 238 -14.67 -36.93 13.84
C THR A 238 -15.62 -38.09 14.11
N LYS A 239 -15.21 -39.09 14.91
CA LYS A 239 -16.08 -40.20 15.32
C LYS A 239 -17.23 -39.73 16.20
N MET A 240 -17.00 -38.80 17.13
CA MET A 240 -18.06 -38.21 17.96
C MET A 240 -19.04 -37.34 17.16
N GLN A 241 -18.63 -36.81 16.01
CA GLN A 241 -19.45 -36.02 15.10
C GLN A 241 -20.21 -36.86 14.05
N GLY A 242 -20.01 -38.18 14.03
CA GLY A 242 -20.74 -39.09 13.14
C GLY A 242 -22.24 -39.24 13.50
N LEU A 243 -23.02 -39.80 12.56
CA LEU A 243 -24.47 -39.98 12.71
C LEU A 243 -24.85 -40.84 13.93
N ASN A 244 -24.20 -41.99 14.09
CA ASN A 244 -24.54 -42.97 15.13
C ASN A 244 -23.78 -42.72 16.44
N ALA A 245 -23.03 -41.62 16.55
CA ALA A 245 -22.15 -41.37 17.69
C ALA A 245 -22.90 -41.33 19.03
N ARG A 246 -24.19 -40.96 19.04
CA ARG A 246 -25.07 -40.97 20.22
C ARG A 246 -25.29 -42.34 20.84
N GLN A 247 -25.36 -43.37 20.00
CA GLN A 247 -25.60 -44.73 20.42
C GLN A 247 -24.28 -45.45 20.71
N LEU A 248 -23.21 -45.09 20.00
CA LEU A 248 -21.91 -45.74 20.10
C LEU A 248 -21.05 -45.26 21.26
N TYR A 249 -21.16 -43.98 21.65
CA TYR A 249 -20.24 -43.35 22.61
C TYR A 249 -20.96 -42.57 23.70
N SER A 250 -20.64 -42.85 24.97
CA SER A 250 -21.16 -42.11 26.13
C SER A 250 -20.44 -40.77 26.35
N GLY A 251 -19.20 -40.66 25.88
CA GLY A 251 -18.38 -39.45 26.02
C GLY A 251 -17.05 -39.54 25.27
N VAL A 252 -16.21 -38.51 25.44
CA VAL A 252 -14.91 -38.37 24.73
C VAL A 252 -13.95 -39.50 25.10
N PHE A 253 -13.83 -39.80 26.40
CA PHE A 253 -12.95 -40.86 26.90
C PHE A 253 -13.42 -42.26 26.48
N ASP A 254 -14.73 -42.51 26.52
CA ASP A 254 -15.32 -43.77 26.04
C ASP A 254 -15.09 -43.97 24.53
N CYS A 255 -15.23 -42.90 23.73
CA CYS A 255 -14.89 -42.92 22.32
C CYS A 255 -13.41 -43.26 22.09
N GLY A 256 -12.50 -42.57 22.78
CA GLY A 256 -11.06 -42.85 22.67
C GLY A 256 -10.71 -44.27 23.08
N TRP A 257 -11.28 -44.76 24.19
CA TRP A 257 -11.06 -46.12 24.67
C TRP A 257 -11.56 -47.18 23.68
N LYS A 258 -12.75 -46.98 23.10
CA LYS A 258 -13.31 -47.89 22.08
C LYS A 258 -12.49 -47.89 20.80
N VAL A 259 -11.97 -46.74 20.35
CA VAL A 259 -11.04 -46.68 19.20
C VAL A 259 -9.77 -47.47 19.50
N PHE A 260 -9.15 -47.23 20.66
CA PHE A 260 -7.96 -47.96 21.07
C PHE A 260 -8.18 -49.48 21.12
N LYS A 261 -9.28 -49.93 21.72
CA LYS A 261 -9.58 -51.35 21.91
C LYS A 261 -10.03 -52.06 20.63
N ASN A 262 -10.86 -51.42 19.81
CA ASN A 262 -11.53 -52.08 18.68
C ASN A 262 -10.82 -51.87 17.34
N GLU A 263 -10.08 -50.77 17.18
CA GLU A 263 -9.42 -50.40 15.91
C GLU A 263 -7.89 -50.39 16.02
N GLY A 264 -7.37 -50.39 17.25
CA GLY A 264 -5.95 -50.37 17.55
C GLY A 264 -5.35 -48.96 17.57
N VAL A 265 -4.14 -48.87 18.11
CA VAL A 265 -3.46 -47.58 18.36
C VAL A 265 -3.17 -46.78 17.09
N LEU A 266 -2.89 -47.44 15.96
CA LEU A 266 -2.59 -46.74 14.71
C LEU A 266 -3.83 -46.04 14.10
N SER A 267 -5.05 -46.42 14.50
CA SER A 267 -6.28 -45.77 14.02
C SER A 267 -6.36 -44.29 14.40
N PHE A 268 -5.69 -43.86 15.48
CA PHE A 268 -5.63 -42.45 15.89
C PHE A 268 -4.89 -41.54 14.90
N TRP A 269 -4.13 -42.10 13.96
CA TRP A 269 -3.47 -41.35 12.87
C TRP A 269 -4.12 -41.58 11.50
N SER A 270 -5.30 -42.21 11.47
CA SER A 270 -6.11 -42.31 10.26
C SER A 270 -6.43 -40.91 9.72
N GLY A 271 -6.05 -40.66 8.47
CA GLY A 271 -6.22 -39.36 7.83
C GLY A 271 -5.06 -38.36 8.02
N ALA A 272 -3.94 -38.76 8.62
CA ALA A 272 -2.75 -37.90 8.73
C ALA A 272 -2.22 -37.46 7.34
N THR A 273 -2.12 -38.40 6.39
CA THR A 273 -1.67 -38.12 5.02
C THR A 273 -2.51 -37.06 4.29
N PRO A 274 -3.85 -37.19 4.17
CA PRO A 274 -4.64 -36.15 3.54
C PRO A 274 -4.61 -34.81 4.31
N ARG A 275 -4.47 -34.83 5.64
CA ARG A 275 -4.29 -33.59 6.43
C ARG A 275 -2.97 -32.89 6.13
N LEU A 276 -1.86 -33.65 5.99
CA LEU A 276 -0.56 -33.10 5.61
C LEU A 276 -0.57 -32.58 4.17
N ALA A 277 -1.19 -33.31 3.24
CA ALA A 277 -1.33 -32.86 1.85
C ALA A 277 -2.07 -31.52 1.77
N ARG A 278 -3.17 -31.36 2.52
CA ARG A 278 -3.85 -30.06 2.65
C ARG A 278 -2.92 -28.98 3.18
N LEU A 279 -2.22 -29.24 4.28
CA LEU A 279 -1.34 -28.27 4.93
C LEU A 279 -0.26 -27.75 3.96
N SER A 280 0.34 -28.64 3.17
CA SER A 280 1.38 -28.27 2.20
C SER A 280 0.86 -27.38 1.07
N MET A 281 -0.40 -27.55 0.63
CA MET A 281 -1.00 -26.76 -0.45
C MET A 281 -1.64 -25.45 0.04
N SER A 282 -2.23 -25.49 1.24
CA SER A 282 -3.08 -24.42 1.78
C SER A 282 -2.37 -23.06 1.82
N GLY A 283 -1.11 -23.03 2.28
CA GLY A 283 -0.34 -21.80 2.40
C GLY A 283 -0.18 -21.05 1.06
N GLY A 284 0.29 -21.75 0.02
CA GLY A 284 0.49 -21.15 -1.30
C GLY A 284 -0.82 -20.67 -1.92
N ILE A 285 -1.88 -21.47 -1.83
CA ILE A 285 -3.19 -21.12 -2.40
C ILE A 285 -3.77 -19.86 -1.74
N VAL A 286 -3.76 -19.79 -0.40
CA VAL A 286 -4.34 -18.64 0.31
C VAL A 286 -3.59 -17.36 -0.04
N PHE A 287 -2.26 -17.36 -0.05
CA PHE A 287 -1.49 -16.15 -0.37
C PHE A 287 -1.70 -15.71 -1.82
N SER A 288 -1.62 -16.62 -2.80
CA SER A 288 -1.81 -16.27 -4.21
C SER A 288 -3.21 -15.74 -4.50
N ILE A 289 -4.25 -16.35 -3.93
CA ILE A 289 -5.64 -15.89 -4.12
C ILE A 289 -5.88 -14.58 -3.37
N TYR A 290 -5.38 -14.43 -2.14
CA TYR A 290 -5.52 -13.19 -1.38
C TYR A 290 -4.92 -12.00 -2.14
N GLU A 291 -3.71 -12.14 -2.68
CA GLU A 291 -3.05 -11.09 -3.48
C GLU A 291 -3.81 -10.77 -4.76
N SER A 292 -4.29 -11.81 -5.46
CA SER A 292 -5.09 -11.65 -6.68
C SER A 292 -6.41 -10.92 -6.40
N THR A 293 -7.13 -11.33 -5.35
CA THR A 293 -8.40 -10.70 -4.94
C THR A 293 -8.19 -9.27 -4.48
N MET A 294 -7.13 -9.01 -3.71
CA MET A 294 -6.81 -7.65 -3.27
C MET A 294 -6.50 -6.74 -4.48
N THR A 295 -5.80 -7.26 -5.48
CA THR A 295 -5.51 -6.53 -6.73
C THR A 295 -6.80 -6.19 -7.49
N VAL A 296 -7.76 -7.11 -7.54
CA VAL A 296 -9.05 -6.88 -8.21
C VAL A 296 -9.93 -5.89 -7.43
N LEU A 297 -10.02 -6.03 -6.10
CA LEU A 297 -10.81 -5.12 -5.27
C LEU A 297 -10.32 -3.67 -5.39
N ARG A 298 -9.00 -3.47 -5.43
CA ARG A 298 -8.40 -2.15 -5.64
C ARG A 298 -8.77 -1.57 -7.02
N ARG A 299 -8.68 -2.37 -8.08
CA ARG A 299 -9.06 -1.94 -9.44
C ARG A 299 -10.54 -1.57 -9.58
N ILE A 300 -11.44 -2.24 -8.87
CA ILE A 300 -12.88 -1.94 -8.93
C ILE A 300 -13.18 -0.61 -8.24
N ASP A 301 -12.51 -0.31 -7.12
CA ASP A 301 -12.64 0.97 -6.43
C ASP A 301 -12.15 2.12 -7.33
N ASP A 302 -11.05 1.89 -8.05
CA ASP A 302 -10.47 2.84 -9.00
C ASP A 302 -11.40 3.14 -10.21
N ASP A 303 -12.28 2.21 -10.62
CA ASP A 303 -13.21 2.37 -11.77
C ASP A 303 -14.54 3.07 -11.39
N SER A 304 -14.85 3.22 -10.10
CA SER A 304 -16.07 3.92 -9.63
C SER A 304 -15.86 5.42 -9.42
N SER A 305 -16.30 6.23 -10.39
CA SER A 305 -16.25 7.71 -10.32
C SER A 305 -17.22 8.31 -9.27
N PRO A 306 -16.99 9.55 -8.79
CA PRO A 306 -17.54 10.05 -7.52
C PRO A 306 -18.89 10.80 -7.64
N ILE A 307 -19.95 10.18 -8.21
CA ILE A 307 -21.29 10.83 -8.31
C ILE A 307 -22.34 10.23 -7.36
N HIS A 308 -22.05 9.18 -6.57
CA HIS A 308 -23.11 8.49 -5.80
C HIS A 308 -22.82 8.17 -4.32
N GLN A 309 -21.82 8.80 -3.70
CA GLN A 309 -21.35 8.32 -2.39
C GLN A 309 -21.93 9.01 -1.15
N LYS A 310 -22.61 10.17 -1.27
CA LYS A 310 -23.13 10.88 -0.07
C LYS A 310 -24.47 10.34 0.46
N SER A 311 -25.27 9.62 -0.33
CA SER A 311 -26.49 8.95 0.19
C SER A 311 -26.24 7.56 0.77
N THR A 312 -25.10 6.95 0.46
CA THR A 312 -24.94 5.50 0.57
C THR A 312 -24.22 5.02 1.82
N ARG A 313 -23.79 5.85 2.79
CA ARG A 313 -23.07 5.30 3.97
C ARG A 313 -23.97 4.55 4.95
N ALA A 314 -25.20 5.03 5.19
CA ALA A 314 -26.21 4.31 6.00
C ALA A 314 -26.89 3.17 5.22
N GLU A 315 -26.94 3.26 3.90
CA GLU A 315 -27.41 2.19 3.01
C GLU A 315 -26.31 1.16 2.72
N SER A 316 -25.03 1.50 2.81
CA SER A 316 -23.88 0.60 2.59
C SER A 316 -23.68 -0.33 3.78
N GLU A 317 -23.95 0.09 5.01
CA GLU A 317 -23.96 -0.84 6.15
C GLU A 317 -25.13 -1.83 6.06
N LYS A 318 -26.31 -1.39 5.59
CA LYS A 318 -27.48 -2.26 5.34
C LYS A 318 -27.31 -3.13 4.09
N SER A 319 -26.71 -2.61 3.03
CA SER A 319 -26.37 -3.29 1.78
C SER A 319 -25.17 -4.23 1.95
N SER A 320 -24.26 -3.96 2.88
CA SER A 320 -23.14 -4.85 3.25
C SER A 320 -23.64 -6.03 4.07
N MET A 321 -24.59 -5.83 5.00
CA MET A 321 -25.33 -6.94 5.61
C MET A 321 -26.16 -7.72 4.58
N ALA A 322 -26.78 -7.04 3.61
CA ALA A 322 -27.50 -7.68 2.52
C ALA A 322 -26.57 -8.43 1.55
N ASN A 323 -25.38 -7.93 1.24
CA ASN A 323 -24.35 -8.54 0.39
C ASN A 323 -23.63 -9.69 1.10
N PHE A 324 -23.40 -9.57 2.40
CA PHE A 324 -22.92 -10.68 3.24
C PHE A 324 -23.97 -11.79 3.31
N THR A 325 -25.25 -11.41 3.41
CA THR A 325 -26.39 -12.33 3.34
C THR A 325 -26.59 -12.88 1.92
N LEU A 326 -26.33 -12.12 0.85
CA LEU A 326 -26.44 -12.51 -0.55
C LEU A 326 -25.30 -13.45 -0.94
N VAL A 327 -24.08 -13.21 -0.47
CA VAL A 327 -22.94 -14.12 -0.58
C VAL A 327 -23.29 -15.42 0.15
N LEU A 328 -23.78 -15.35 1.39
CA LEU A 328 -24.25 -16.54 2.13
C LEU A 328 -25.41 -17.26 1.40
N LEU A 329 -26.34 -16.55 0.77
CA LEU A 329 -27.48 -17.11 0.03
C LEU A 329 -27.09 -17.70 -1.32
N VAL A 330 -26.21 -17.04 -2.09
CA VAL A 330 -25.65 -17.53 -3.37
C VAL A 330 -24.84 -18.81 -3.13
N TYR A 331 -24.07 -18.89 -2.04
CA TYR A 331 -23.34 -20.10 -1.65
C TYR A 331 -24.22 -21.16 -0.96
N ALA A 332 -25.32 -20.78 -0.31
CA ALA A 332 -26.27 -21.73 0.29
C ALA A 332 -27.26 -22.34 -0.73
N TYR A 333 -27.62 -21.62 -1.80
CA TYR A 333 -28.55 -22.07 -2.84
C TYR A 333 -27.87 -22.61 -4.11
N GLY A 334 -26.61 -22.26 -4.38
CA GLY A 334 -25.91 -22.58 -5.63
C GLY A 334 -25.28 -23.99 -5.74
N SER A 335 -25.65 -24.95 -4.88
CA SER A 335 -24.86 -26.20 -4.75
C SER A 335 -24.99 -27.21 -5.88
N ASN A 336 -25.82 -26.97 -6.92
CA ASN A 336 -25.93 -27.87 -8.07
C ASN A 336 -25.51 -27.24 -9.42
N THR A 337 -25.47 -25.91 -9.53
CA THR A 337 -25.15 -25.20 -10.78
C THR A 337 -23.74 -24.59 -10.80
N ALA A 338 -23.14 -24.27 -9.65
CA ALA A 338 -21.82 -23.64 -9.57
C ALA A 338 -20.68 -24.53 -10.09
N VAL A 339 -20.81 -25.85 -10.00
CA VAL A 339 -19.79 -26.80 -10.50
C VAL A 339 -19.84 -26.92 -12.03
N ALA A 340 -21.02 -26.81 -12.64
CA ALA A 340 -21.18 -26.84 -14.10
C ALA A 340 -20.67 -25.53 -14.75
N HIS A 341 -20.98 -24.38 -14.14
CA HIS A 341 -20.54 -23.09 -14.67
C HIS A 341 -19.05 -22.83 -14.50
N LEU A 342 -18.34 -23.44 -13.55
CA LEU A 342 -16.89 -23.30 -13.43
C LEU A 342 -16.11 -24.13 -14.49
N GLN A 343 -16.66 -25.28 -14.92
CA GLN A 343 -16.12 -26.02 -16.08
C GLN A 343 -16.43 -25.33 -17.40
N GLU A 344 -17.63 -24.75 -17.54
CA GLU A 344 -17.98 -23.93 -18.70
C GLU A 344 -17.15 -22.63 -18.75
N PHE A 345 -16.95 -21.92 -17.63
CA PHE A 345 -16.21 -20.67 -17.60
C PHE A 345 -14.73 -20.87 -17.96
N ALA A 346 -14.10 -21.96 -17.52
CA ALA A 346 -12.73 -22.29 -17.94
C ALA A 346 -12.63 -22.57 -19.45
N HIS A 347 -13.62 -23.25 -20.03
CA HIS A 347 -13.68 -23.49 -21.48
C HIS A 347 -14.09 -22.25 -22.29
N HIS A 348 -14.96 -21.39 -21.75
CA HIS A 348 -15.47 -20.17 -22.39
C HIS A 348 -14.47 -19.02 -22.30
N PHE A 349 -13.65 -18.96 -21.26
CA PHE A 349 -12.58 -17.96 -21.10
C PHE A 349 -11.45 -18.16 -22.12
N VAL A 350 -11.08 -19.41 -22.39
CA VAL A 350 -10.11 -19.75 -23.46
C VAL A 350 -10.70 -19.45 -24.85
N ARG A 351 -12.00 -19.70 -25.06
CA ARG A 351 -12.70 -19.47 -26.34
C ARG A 351 -13.03 -17.99 -26.60
N ASN A 352 -13.26 -17.17 -25.56
CA ASN A 352 -13.52 -15.74 -25.67
C ASN A 352 -12.26 -14.91 -25.98
N GLN A 353 -11.07 -15.38 -25.55
CA GLN A 353 -9.79 -14.75 -25.92
C GLN A 353 -9.50 -14.81 -27.43
N GLU A 354 -10.03 -15.82 -28.14
CA GLU A 354 -9.95 -15.92 -29.60
C GLU A 354 -11.05 -15.14 -30.34
N HIS A 355 -12.27 -15.04 -29.77
CA HIS A 355 -13.36 -14.26 -30.35
C HIS A 355 -13.17 -12.74 -30.23
N VAL A 356 -12.54 -12.26 -29.16
CA VAL A 356 -12.21 -10.82 -28.98
C VAL A 356 -11.07 -10.39 -29.92
N ARG A 357 -10.12 -11.29 -30.24
CA ARG A 357 -9.10 -11.05 -31.28
C ARG A 357 -9.70 -10.95 -32.69
N ARG A 358 -10.83 -11.60 -32.97
CA ARG A 358 -11.51 -11.55 -34.28
C ARG A 358 -12.49 -10.37 -34.42
N ARG A 359 -13.11 -9.88 -33.34
CA ARG A 359 -14.04 -8.73 -33.38
C ARG A 359 -13.37 -7.35 -33.37
N ARG A 360 -12.10 -7.23 -32.94
CA ARG A 360 -11.33 -5.97 -33.05
C ARG A 360 -10.86 -5.61 -34.48
N ARG A 361 -11.26 -6.37 -35.51
CA ARG A 361 -10.94 -6.09 -36.92
C ARG A 361 -12.12 -5.63 -37.79
N ALA A 362 -13.34 -5.50 -37.26
CA ALA A 362 -14.48 -5.05 -38.06
C ALA A 362 -15.48 -4.23 -37.23
N SER A 363 -15.50 -2.93 -37.48
CA SER A 363 -16.65 -2.00 -37.41
C SER A 363 -16.22 -0.63 -36.88
N VAL A 364 -16.06 0.30 -37.81
CA VAL A 364 -16.09 1.76 -37.62
C VAL A 364 -17.33 2.23 -38.38
N HIS A 365 -18.32 2.79 -37.68
CA HIS A 365 -19.05 4.01 -38.07
C HIS A 365 -20.23 4.31 -37.10
N PRO A 366 -20.59 5.59 -36.89
CA PRO A 366 -21.62 6.04 -35.94
C PRO A 366 -22.96 6.40 -36.65
N PRO A 367 -24.06 6.56 -35.89
CA PRO A 367 -25.21 7.34 -36.33
C PRO A 367 -25.52 8.56 -35.43
N PRO A 368 -26.38 9.49 -35.88
CA PRO A 368 -26.32 10.93 -35.58
C PRO A 368 -27.37 11.43 -34.56
N GLU A 369 -27.20 12.70 -34.16
CA GLU A 369 -28.07 13.53 -33.32
C GLU A 369 -29.46 13.80 -33.94
N ALA A 370 -30.52 13.93 -33.09
CA ALA A 370 -31.48 15.06 -33.14
C ALA A 370 -32.63 14.99 -32.11
N SER A 371 -32.81 16.13 -31.43
CA SER A 371 -34.05 16.87 -31.16
C SER A 371 -34.83 16.74 -29.83
N ILE A 372 -35.14 17.94 -29.33
CA ILE A 372 -35.78 18.38 -28.08
C ILE A 372 -37.31 18.49 -28.24
N LYS A 373 -38.09 18.23 -27.19
CA LYS A 373 -39.35 18.96 -26.87
C LYS A 373 -39.59 19.08 -25.34
N PRO A 374 -40.13 20.22 -24.83
CA PRO A 374 -40.33 20.51 -23.41
C PRO A 374 -41.77 20.21 -22.90
N PRO A 375 -42.07 20.35 -21.59
CA PRO A 375 -43.17 19.66 -20.90
C PRO A 375 -44.48 20.47 -20.78
N VAL A 376 -45.57 19.80 -20.43
CA VAL A 376 -46.86 20.42 -20.06
C VAL A 376 -47.38 19.82 -18.74
N ASN A 377 -47.87 20.72 -17.88
CA ASN A 377 -48.20 20.59 -16.46
C ASN A 377 -49.57 19.98 -16.11
N THR A 378 -49.69 19.61 -14.82
CA THR A 378 -50.79 19.84 -13.82
C THR A 378 -51.34 18.55 -13.13
N PRO A 379 -51.95 18.60 -11.92
CA PRO A 379 -51.25 18.50 -10.62
C PRO A 379 -51.93 17.55 -9.59
N ASP A 380 -51.30 17.43 -8.41
CA ASP A 380 -51.80 16.99 -7.08
C ASP A 380 -52.40 15.59 -6.85
N ALA A 381 -51.70 14.78 -6.03
CA ALA A 381 -52.29 14.08 -4.87
C ALA A 381 -51.21 13.44 -3.96
N LEU A 382 -51.22 13.85 -2.69
CA LEU A 382 -50.63 13.17 -1.52
C LEU A 382 -51.05 11.70 -1.46
N PHE A 383 -50.15 10.75 -1.16
CA PHE A 383 -50.39 9.64 -0.20
C PHE A 383 -49.10 8.85 0.11
N PHE A 384 -48.98 8.46 1.38
CA PHE A 384 -47.98 7.58 1.98
C PHE A 384 -47.76 6.28 1.20
N ASN A 385 -46.51 5.82 1.08
CA ASN A 385 -46.22 4.46 0.62
C ASN A 385 -45.37 3.67 1.63
N TYR A 386 -46.03 2.68 2.25
CA TYR A 386 -45.45 1.44 2.73
C TYR A 386 -45.15 0.53 1.53
N SER A 387 -44.00 -0.14 1.49
CA SER A 387 -43.76 -1.23 0.54
C SER A 387 -43.99 -2.58 1.21
N ILE A 388 -45.13 -3.20 0.87
CA ILE A 388 -45.44 -4.62 1.07
C ILE A 388 -44.85 -5.38 -0.12
N ILE A 389 -43.98 -6.38 0.12
CA ILE A 389 -43.60 -7.36 -0.91
C ILE A 389 -44.45 -8.61 -0.70
N THR A 390 -45.38 -8.84 -1.63
CA THR A 390 -46.20 -10.04 -1.74
C THR A 390 -45.42 -11.12 -2.47
N ILE A 391 -45.19 -12.27 -1.82
CA ILE A 391 -44.74 -13.50 -2.50
C ILE A 391 -45.96 -14.40 -2.69
N THR A 392 -46.37 -14.60 -3.94
CA THR A 392 -47.37 -15.62 -4.30
C THR A 392 -46.69 -16.98 -4.41
N ASN A 393 -47.24 -17.98 -3.74
CA ASN A 393 -47.10 -19.38 -4.16
C ASN A 393 -48.48 -20.05 -4.11
N ALA A 394 -48.72 -20.95 -5.05
CA ALA A 394 -49.99 -21.61 -5.25
C ALA A 394 -50.39 -22.44 -4.02
N SER A 395 -51.67 -22.34 -3.65
CA SER A 395 -52.42 -23.07 -2.61
C SER A 395 -52.12 -22.74 -1.13
N THR A 396 -53.02 -21.89 -0.60
CA THR A 396 -53.51 -21.75 0.78
C THR A 396 -52.65 -20.98 1.79
N THR A 397 -53.03 -19.72 2.02
CA THR A 397 -52.52 -18.78 3.04
C THR A 397 -53.27 -18.97 4.36
N THR A 398 -52.57 -19.09 5.48
CA THR A 398 -53.12 -18.82 6.81
C THR A 398 -52.11 -17.98 7.58
N SER A 399 -52.51 -16.76 7.92
CA SER A 399 -51.70 -15.79 8.67
C SER A 399 -51.94 -15.97 10.17
N MET A 400 -50.88 -16.09 10.96
CA MET A 400 -50.92 -15.93 12.42
C MET A 400 -49.90 -14.86 12.82
N VAL A 401 -50.39 -13.83 13.51
CA VAL A 401 -49.60 -12.72 14.07
C VAL A 401 -49.24 -13.07 15.51
N VAL A 402 -47.96 -13.00 15.86
CA VAL A 402 -47.49 -13.02 17.26
C VAL A 402 -46.59 -11.79 17.47
N PRO A 403 -46.91 -10.89 18.41
CA PRO A 403 -46.06 -9.74 18.73
C PRO A 403 -44.94 -10.18 19.68
N ILE A 404 -43.69 -9.84 19.37
CA ILE A 404 -42.57 -9.96 20.32
C ILE A 404 -42.31 -8.57 20.90
N THR A 405 -42.77 -8.37 22.13
CA THR A 405 -42.30 -7.34 23.05
C THR A 405 -40.93 -7.76 23.60
N VAL A 406 -39.93 -6.87 23.51
CA VAL A 406 -38.63 -7.07 24.16
C VAL A 406 -38.61 -6.27 25.47
N PRO A 407 -38.26 -6.88 26.62
CA PRO A 407 -38.22 -6.20 27.91
C PRO A 407 -36.91 -5.43 28.12
N VAL A 408 -37.02 -4.23 28.68
CA VAL A 408 -35.91 -3.40 29.18
C VAL A 408 -35.59 -3.84 30.62
N PRO A 409 -34.34 -4.14 31.00
CA PRO A 409 -33.97 -4.38 32.40
C PRO A 409 -33.74 -3.06 33.16
N PRO A 410 -33.95 -3.05 34.49
CA PRO A 410 -34.26 -1.86 35.26
C PRO A 410 -33.04 -1.01 35.61
N ALA A 411 -33.27 0.31 35.62
CA ALA A 411 -32.38 1.30 36.22
C ALA A 411 -32.36 1.17 37.75
N THR A 412 -31.16 1.20 38.34
CA THR A 412 -31.00 1.54 39.77
C THR A 412 -30.65 3.01 39.89
N ALA A 413 -31.57 3.77 40.47
CA ALA A 413 -31.43 5.18 40.82
C ALA A 413 -30.77 5.34 42.21
N ALA A 414 -29.73 6.17 42.28
CA ALA A 414 -29.29 6.98 43.43
C ALA A 414 -28.05 7.78 42.99
N ASN A 415 -27.85 9.08 43.18
CA ASN A 415 -28.61 10.17 43.78
C ASN A 415 -28.21 11.43 43.01
N ILE A 416 -29.19 12.25 42.64
CA ILE A 416 -29.01 13.62 42.16
C ILE A 416 -29.09 14.51 43.39
N HIS A 417 -27.96 14.98 43.94
CA HIS A 417 -27.93 16.22 44.74
C HIS A 417 -26.54 16.83 45.04
N ASP A 418 -25.47 16.64 44.25
CA ASP A 418 -24.17 17.25 44.60
C ASP A 418 -23.30 17.65 43.39
N LEU A 419 -23.85 18.44 42.45
CA LEU A 419 -23.04 19.05 41.38
C LEU A 419 -23.63 20.38 40.87
N LYS A 420 -24.11 21.21 41.80
CA LYS A 420 -24.50 22.61 41.55
C LYS A 420 -23.86 23.63 42.51
N ALA A 421 -22.76 23.27 43.16
CA ALA A 421 -22.08 24.09 44.16
C ALA A 421 -20.54 24.22 43.97
N ALA A 422 -19.98 23.85 42.82
CA ALA A 422 -18.52 23.87 42.62
C ALA A 422 -18.05 24.48 41.29
N LEU A 423 -18.80 25.43 40.72
CA LEU A 423 -18.34 26.21 39.55
C LEU A 423 -18.71 27.70 39.67
N ALA A 424 -18.50 28.26 40.86
CA ALA A 424 -18.62 29.69 41.14
C ALA A 424 -17.51 30.11 42.12
N ALA A 425 -16.27 30.20 41.63
CA ALA A 425 -15.21 30.98 42.26
C ALA A 425 -13.98 31.01 41.34
N SER A 426 -13.71 32.17 40.73
CA SER A 426 -12.39 32.79 40.54
C SER A 426 -12.30 33.58 39.23
N THR A 427 -12.86 34.79 39.24
CA THR A 427 -12.34 35.90 38.44
C THR A 427 -11.27 36.62 39.26
N PRO A 428 -10.12 37.01 38.68
CA PRO A 428 -9.34 38.12 39.19
C PRO A 428 -9.78 39.42 38.51
N SER A 429 -9.91 40.45 39.33
CA SER A 429 -10.25 41.83 39.00
C SER A 429 -9.11 42.56 38.29
N VAL A 430 -9.43 43.35 37.26
CA VAL A 430 -8.63 44.50 36.82
C VAL A 430 -9.56 45.71 36.68
N HIS A 431 -9.23 46.76 37.42
CA HIS A 431 -9.73 48.13 37.29
C HIS A 431 -9.36 48.69 35.90
N ASP A 432 -10.28 49.31 35.17
CA ASP A 432 -10.41 50.78 35.10
C ASP A 432 -11.63 51.17 34.24
N GLY A 433 -12.26 52.31 34.56
CA GLY A 433 -13.46 52.81 33.91
C GLY A 433 -13.20 53.93 32.90
N GLY A 434 -14.15 54.19 32.01
CA GLY A 434 -14.16 55.40 31.17
C GLY A 434 -15.07 55.33 29.93
N GLU A 435 -16.31 55.80 30.10
CA GLU A 435 -17.24 56.40 29.12
C GLU A 435 -16.57 57.26 28.00
N MET A 436 -17.12 57.65 26.84
CA MET A 436 -18.38 57.52 26.08
C MET A 436 -18.26 58.55 24.93
N SER A 437 -18.65 58.24 23.68
CA SER A 437 -19.29 59.18 22.72
C SER A 437 -19.47 58.59 21.32
N ASP A 438 -20.68 58.78 20.78
CA ASP A 438 -21.25 58.35 19.50
C ASP A 438 -20.84 59.18 18.25
N ASN A 439 -21.23 58.64 17.08
CA ASN A 439 -21.50 59.25 15.75
C ASN A 439 -20.29 59.59 14.84
N ASP A 440 -20.25 59.34 13.52
CA ASP A 440 -21.19 58.80 12.51
C ASP A 440 -20.37 58.50 11.20
N ASP A 441 -20.95 57.68 10.31
CA ASP A 441 -20.79 57.58 8.84
C ASP A 441 -19.75 56.66 8.11
N ILE A 442 -20.27 55.49 7.68
CA ILE A 442 -20.32 54.85 6.33
C ILE A 442 -19.03 54.64 5.49
N ALA A 443 -18.60 53.37 5.33
CA ALA A 443 -18.17 52.70 4.07
C ALA A 443 -17.96 51.18 4.30
N PRO A 444 -18.15 50.29 3.29
CA PRO A 444 -18.25 48.84 3.51
C PRO A 444 -16.86 48.20 3.68
N SER A 445 -16.61 47.62 4.86
CA SER A 445 -15.42 46.79 5.09
C SER A 445 -15.71 45.34 4.71
N THR A 446 -15.05 44.83 3.67
CA THR A 446 -14.76 43.41 3.51
C THR A 446 -13.81 42.99 4.63
N ALA A 447 -14.37 42.55 5.76
CA ALA A 447 -13.60 41.99 6.86
C ALA A 447 -13.27 40.53 6.53
N ALA A 448 -12.04 40.28 6.07
CA ALA A 448 -11.43 38.96 6.21
C ALA A 448 -11.37 38.65 7.71
N VAL A 449 -12.08 37.62 8.14
CA VAL A 449 -12.11 37.19 9.53
C VAL A 449 -10.76 36.54 9.88
N HIS A 450 -9.94 37.27 10.63
CA HIS A 450 -8.75 36.76 11.30
C HIS A 450 -9.19 35.72 12.36
N ILE A 451 -8.93 34.44 12.12
CA ILE A 451 -9.08 33.40 13.16
C ILE A 451 -7.78 33.33 13.97
N PRO A 452 -7.78 33.48 15.32
CA PRO A 452 -6.56 33.44 16.11
C PRO A 452 -6.05 31.99 16.29
N TRP A 453 -4.80 31.77 15.90
CA TRP A 453 -4.08 30.48 15.90
C TRP A 453 -3.50 30.14 17.29
N SER A 454 -4.33 29.99 18.32
CA SER A 454 -3.82 29.75 19.69
C SER A 454 -4.53 28.70 20.54
N SER A 455 -5.48 27.94 19.98
CA SER A 455 -6.26 26.97 20.78
C SER A 455 -6.39 25.57 20.16
N ASP A 456 -5.39 25.11 19.40
CA ASP A 456 -5.34 23.72 18.96
C ASP A 456 -4.43 22.91 19.90
N SER A 457 -5.02 22.01 20.69
CA SER A 457 -4.32 21.16 21.67
C SER A 457 -3.27 20.23 21.03
N PHE A 458 -3.27 20.10 19.70
CA PHE A 458 -2.26 19.34 18.98
C PHE A 458 -0.90 20.05 18.90
N LEU A 459 -0.85 21.37 19.06
CA LEU A 459 0.35 22.20 18.90
C LEU A 459 1.08 22.49 20.21
N ASP A 460 0.82 21.69 21.26
CA ASP A 460 1.42 21.89 22.58
C ASP A 460 2.92 21.53 22.58
N THR A 461 3.77 22.56 22.61
CA THR A 461 5.24 22.47 22.65
C THR A 461 5.81 22.52 24.07
N SER A 462 4.97 22.48 25.12
CA SER A 462 5.39 22.66 26.51
C SER A 462 6.33 21.57 27.06
N ASP A 463 6.41 20.41 26.39
CA ASP A 463 7.25 19.25 26.77
C ASP A 463 8.61 19.17 26.04
N ASP A 464 8.97 20.15 25.20
CA ASP A 464 10.21 20.12 24.42
C ASP A 464 11.47 20.40 25.29
N GLN A 465 12.42 19.47 25.30
CA GLN A 465 13.70 19.60 26.01
C GLN A 465 14.76 20.28 25.11
N PRO A 466 15.57 21.22 25.63
CA PRO A 466 16.66 21.83 24.88
C PRO A 466 17.82 20.87 24.62
N MET A 467 18.55 21.11 23.54
CA MET A 467 19.64 20.25 23.05
C MET A 467 20.89 20.32 23.96
N GLU A 468 21.46 19.17 24.32
CA GLU A 468 22.79 19.08 24.96
C GLU A 468 23.89 19.66 24.03
N PRO A 469 24.92 20.35 24.56
CA PRO A 469 25.96 20.96 23.74
C PRO A 469 26.73 19.91 22.91
N GLY A 470 26.74 20.07 21.57
CA GLY A 470 27.64 19.33 20.67
C GLY A 470 27.03 18.25 19.78
N SER A 471 25.70 18.16 19.65
CA SER A 471 25.04 17.20 18.75
C SER A 471 24.08 17.89 17.77
N PHE A 472 24.45 18.01 16.50
CA PHE A 472 23.59 18.58 15.45
C PHE A 472 22.91 17.46 14.64
N GLU A 473 21.63 17.63 14.29
CA GLU A 473 20.92 16.67 13.43
C GLU A 473 21.16 17.02 11.95
N GLY A 474 22.08 16.29 11.31
CA GLY A 474 22.36 16.44 9.88
C GLY A 474 21.20 16.04 8.96
N PRO A 475 20.60 14.82 9.10
CA PRO A 475 19.50 14.36 8.25
C PRO A 475 18.38 15.38 8.06
N GLU A 476 18.15 15.72 6.78
CA GLU A 476 17.25 16.80 6.39
C GLU A 476 15.79 16.35 6.30
N LYS A 477 14.91 17.33 6.43
CA LYS A 477 13.49 17.28 6.07
C LYS A 477 13.35 17.98 4.72
N LEU A 478 12.79 17.31 3.73
CA LEU A 478 12.60 17.81 2.37
C LEU A 478 11.09 17.89 2.05
N LEU A 479 10.60 19.09 1.72
CA LEU A 479 9.24 19.34 1.25
C LEU A 479 9.29 19.94 -0.16
N GLU A 480 8.67 19.25 -1.10
CA GLU A 480 8.50 19.69 -2.48
C GLU A 480 7.00 19.78 -2.80
N ILE A 481 6.53 20.97 -3.16
CA ILE A 481 5.12 21.23 -3.48
C ILE A 481 5.05 21.74 -4.92
N HIS A 482 4.31 21.02 -5.75
CA HIS A 482 3.94 21.41 -7.11
C HIS A 482 2.54 21.98 -7.07
N PHE A 483 2.38 23.21 -7.53
CA PHE A 483 1.08 23.88 -7.64
C PHE A 483 0.47 23.73 -9.04
N ALA A 484 1.32 23.51 -10.04
CA ALA A 484 0.93 23.18 -11.40
C ALA A 484 1.85 22.10 -11.98
N PRO A 485 1.44 21.37 -13.03
CA PRO A 485 2.24 20.30 -13.63
C PRO A 485 3.56 20.80 -14.23
N ASN A 486 3.55 21.96 -14.90
CA ASN A 486 4.73 22.52 -15.55
C ASN A 486 4.83 24.04 -15.39
N MET A 487 6.01 24.58 -15.68
CA MET A 487 6.26 26.03 -15.69
C MET A 487 5.35 26.78 -16.67
N GLN A 488 5.06 26.18 -17.82
CA GLN A 488 4.26 26.80 -18.89
C GLN A 488 2.83 27.07 -18.44
N ASP A 489 2.30 26.24 -17.54
CA ASP A 489 0.92 26.30 -17.09
C ASP A 489 0.64 27.53 -16.20
N VAL A 490 1.67 28.20 -15.69
CA VAL A 490 1.57 29.35 -14.78
C VAL A 490 2.14 30.65 -15.36
N GLN A 491 2.53 30.66 -16.64
CA GLN A 491 3.11 31.85 -17.31
C GLN A 491 2.17 33.07 -17.37
N HIS A 492 0.86 32.82 -17.26
CA HIS A 492 -0.17 33.85 -17.26
C HIS A 492 -0.25 34.60 -15.91
N ILE A 493 0.30 34.03 -14.83
CA ILE A 493 0.26 34.59 -13.48
C ILE A 493 1.43 35.56 -13.31
N ARG A 494 1.22 36.85 -13.60
CA ARG A 494 2.28 37.88 -13.61
C ARG A 494 2.09 39.00 -12.60
N ALA A 495 0.93 39.07 -11.97
CA ALA A 495 0.60 40.05 -10.95
C ALA A 495 -0.17 39.36 -9.83
N PRO A 496 -0.05 39.82 -8.58
CA PRO A 496 -0.71 39.18 -7.46
C PRO A 496 -2.21 39.47 -7.43
N LEU A 497 -2.99 38.51 -6.94
CA LEU A 497 -4.46 38.61 -6.90
C LEU A 497 -4.98 39.65 -5.90
N ASN A 498 -4.25 39.86 -4.81
CA ASN A 498 -4.64 40.78 -3.72
C ASN A 498 -4.31 42.26 -4.01
N GLY A 499 -3.83 42.61 -5.21
CA GLY A 499 -3.47 43.98 -5.56
C GLY A 499 -2.13 44.47 -5.00
N ASN A 500 -1.34 43.58 -4.37
CA ASN A 500 0.03 43.89 -3.97
C ASN A 500 0.92 44.25 -5.18
N THR A 501 2.03 44.93 -4.94
CA THR A 501 3.02 45.15 -5.98
C THR A 501 3.81 43.85 -6.24
N PRO A 502 3.81 43.31 -7.47
CA PRO A 502 4.64 42.15 -7.79
C PRO A 502 6.11 42.50 -7.60
N PHE A 503 6.92 41.52 -7.22
CA PHE A 503 8.37 41.72 -7.20
C PHE A 503 8.89 41.84 -8.63
N THR A 504 9.37 43.03 -9.00
CA THR A 504 10.11 43.30 -10.23
C THR A 504 11.58 43.53 -9.89
N ASN A 505 12.51 42.88 -10.57
CA ASN A 505 13.94 43.21 -10.40
C ASN A 505 14.15 44.69 -10.77
N ALA A 506 15.06 45.39 -10.07
CA ALA A 506 15.30 46.83 -10.21
C ALA A 506 15.67 47.31 -11.63
N GLU A 507 15.95 46.38 -12.55
CA GLU A 507 16.39 46.63 -13.92
C GLU A 507 15.33 46.32 -14.99
N GLY A 508 14.17 45.75 -14.63
CA GLY A 508 13.09 45.50 -15.58
C GLY A 508 13.36 44.43 -16.67
N GLU A 509 14.47 43.69 -16.58
CA GLU A 509 14.93 42.80 -17.67
C GLU A 509 14.39 41.35 -17.63
N GLU A 510 13.81 40.87 -16.52
CA GLU A 510 13.31 39.49 -16.43
C GLU A 510 11.82 39.40 -16.02
N GLU A 511 10.99 38.84 -16.90
CA GLU A 511 9.58 38.56 -16.65
C GLU A 511 9.41 37.45 -15.58
N ARG A 512 9.20 37.84 -14.32
CA ARG A 512 8.82 36.93 -13.23
C ARG A 512 7.34 36.53 -13.34
N TYR A 513 7.03 35.28 -13.02
CA TYR A 513 5.66 34.74 -13.06
C TYR A 513 5.49 33.58 -12.07
N GLY A 514 4.23 33.20 -11.80
CA GLY A 514 3.87 32.20 -10.81
C GLY A 514 4.38 32.58 -9.42
N LEU A 515 4.85 31.61 -8.63
CA LEU A 515 5.36 31.87 -7.27
C LEU A 515 6.54 32.85 -7.21
N ARG A 516 7.27 33.07 -8.32
CA ARG A 516 8.43 33.97 -8.35
C ARG A 516 8.08 35.45 -8.34
N ILE A 517 6.79 35.80 -8.40
CA ILE A 517 6.31 37.17 -8.18
C ILE A 517 6.29 37.54 -6.69
N ILE A 518 6.35 36.54 -5.81
CA ILE A 518 6.32 36.73 -4.35
C ILE A 518 7.67 37.29 -3.90
N PRO A 519 7.72 38.47 -3.24
CA PRO A 519 8.96 39.08 -2.80
C PRO A 519 9.72 38.22 -1.80
N LYS A 520 11.05 38.31 -1.83
CA LYS A 520 11.94 37.64 -0.86
C LYS A 520 11.53 37.92 0.60
N ALA A 521 11.17 39.16 0.93
CA ALA A 521 10.75 39.54 2.28
C ALA A 521 9.54 38.74 2.79
N VAL A 522 8.60 38.41 1.90
CA VAL A 522 7.43 37.59 2.24
C VAL A 522 7.85 36.15 2.54
N TRP A 523 8.78 35.60 1.77
CA TRP A 523 9.35 34.28 2.09
C TRP A 523 10.13 34.27 3.40
N GLU A 524 10.81 35.35 3.76
CA GLU A 524 11.50 35.50 5.04
C GLU A 524 10.54 35.44 6.23
N GLU A 525 9.32 35.98 6.11
CA GLU A 525 8.28 35.83 7.15
C GLU A 525 7.92 34.36 7.41
N MET A 526 7.82 33.54 6.35
CA MET A 526 7.58 32.10 6.48
C MET A 526 8.78 31.37 7.06
N LEU A 527 10.00 31.73 6.64
CA LEU A 527 11.23 31.11 7.13
C LEU A 527 11.44 31.39 8.63
N ASP A 528 10.98 32.55 9.12
CA ASP A 528 11.04 32.92 10.53
C ASP A 528 10.20 31.99 11.43
N ILE A 529 9.07 31.49 10.92
CA ILE A 529 8.22 30.50 11.63
C ILE A 529 9.03 29.24 11.94
N VAL A 530 9.86 28.81 10.99
CA VAL A 530 10.70 27.61 11.11
C VAL A 530 12.12 27.92 11.58
N LYS A 531 12.39 29.14 12.06
CA LYS A 531 13.69 29.57 12.61
C LYS A 531 14.84 29.49 11.61
N CYS A 532 14.55 29.69 10.32
CA CYS A 532 15.54 29.77 9.25
C CYS A 532 15.75 31.22 8.80
N LYS A 533 16.98 31.59 8.43
CA LYS A 533 17.30 32.89 7.83
C LYS A 533 17.96 32.70 6.46
N VAL A 534 17.66 33.57 5.51
CA VAL A 534 18.35 33.61 4.22
C VAL A 534 19.74 34.23 4.41
N LEU A 535 20.78 33.50 4.03
CA LEU A 535 22.17 33.95 4.12
C LEU A 535 22.64 34.59 2.81
N HIS A 536 22.34 33.92 1.70
CA HIS A 536 22.69 34.37 0.36
C HIS A 536 21.68 33.84 -0.66
N SER A 537 21.65 34.42 -1.85
CA SER A 537 20.71 34.03 -2.91
C SER A 537 21.30 34.24 -4.29
N ILE A 538 21.03 33.29 -5.18
CA ILE A 538 21.32 33.37 -6.61
C ILE A 538 20.03 33.19 -7.40
N HIS A 539 19.98 33.80 -8.58
CA HIS A 539 18.77 33.92 -9.38
C HIS A 539 19.02 33.42 -10.81
N HIS A 540 18.03 32.71 -11.35
CA HIS A 540 17.96 32.30 -12.75
C HIS A 540 16.55 32.65 -13.29
N PRO A 541 16.36 32.86 -14.61
CA PRO A 541 15.04 33.14 -15.22
C PRO A 541 13.90 32.17 -14.87
N THR A 542 14.20 31.01 -14.30
CA THR A 542 13.23 29.96 -13.98
C THR A 542 13.26 29.48 -12.52
N VAL A 543 14.20 29.94 -11.70
CA VAL A 543 14.32 29.53 -10.30
C VAL A 543 15.09 30.55 -9.49
N ASP A 544 14.61 30.84 -8.28
CA ASP A 544 15.37 31.54 -7.25
C ASP A 544 15.88 30.52 -6.23
N ALA A 545 17.16 30.55 -5.89
CA ALA A 545 17.77 29.66 -4.90
C ALA A 545 18.32 30.46 -3.73
N TYR A 546 17.98 30.02 -2.52
CA TYR A 546 18.32 30.68 -1.26
C TYR A 546 19.11 29.71 -0.38
N VAL A 547 20.35 30.08 -0.05
CA VAL A 547 21.12 29.38 0.99
C VAL A 547 20.60 29.84 2.34
N LEU A 548 20.15 28.91 3.17
CA LEU A 548 19.59 29.17 4.49
C LEU A 548 20.61 28.92 5.59
N SER A 549 20.35 29.48 6.78
CA SER A 549 21.07 29.16 8.01
C SER A 549 21.01 27.66 8.35
N GLU A 550 19.93 26.98 7.96
CA GLU A 550 19.64 25.58 8.27
C GLU A 550 19.19 24.82 7.00
N SER A 551 19.99 24.90 5.91
CA SER A 551 19.84 24.21 4.59
C SER A 551 19.48 25.12 3.41
N SER A 552 18.39 24.88 2.66
CA SER A 552 18.15 25.49 1.34
C SER A 552 16.68 25.65 0.98
N PHE A 553 16.39 26.67 0.15
CA PHE A 553 15.06 26.93 -0.39
C PHE A 553 15.12 27.30 -1.88
N PHE A 554 14.31 26.64 -2.71
CA PHE A 554 14.20 26.88 -4.14
C PHE A 554 12.77 27.25 -4.52
N VAL A 555 12.61 28.34 -5.27
CA VAL A 555 11.32 28.83 -5.75
C VAL A 555 11.30 28.81 -7.27
N PHE A 556 10.50 27.93 -7.84
CA PHE A 556 10.16 27.90 -9.26
C PHE A 556 8.78 28.55 -9.46
N PRO A 557 8.42 28.97 -10.67
CA PRO A 557 7.08 29.49 -10.95
C PRO A 557 5.92 28.56 -10.56
N HIS A 558 6.08 27.25 -10.74
CA HIS A 558 5.02 26.25 -10.56
C HIS A 558 5.22 25.35 -9.33
N LYS A 559 6.40 25.37 -8.71
CA LYS A 559 6.74 24.51 -7.58
C LYS A 559 7.74 25.18 -6.65
N LEU A 560 7.84 24.69 -5.43
CA LEU A 560 8.88 25.08 -4.48
C LEU A 560 9.48 23.86 -3.80
N ILE A 561 10.71 24.02 -3.33
CA ILE A 561 11.45 23.00 -2.57
C ILE A 561 12.03 23.67 -1.33
N LEU A 562 11.60 23.24 -0.15
CA LEU A 562 12.16 23.66 1.13
C LEU A 562 12.86 22.47 1.78
N LYS A 563 14.14 22.66 2.11
CA LYS A 563 14.94 21.71 2.85
C LYS A 563 15.42 22.35 4.14
N THR A 564 15.28 21.63 5.25
CA THR A 564 15.79 22.08 6.54
C THR A 564 16.46 20.95 7.32
N CYS A 565 17.50 21.27 8.08
CA CYS A 565 18.19 20.36 8.98
C CYS A 565 18.00 20.76 10.46
N GLY A 566 18.72 20.10 11.37
CA GLY A 566 18.62 20.36 12.80
C GLY A 566 17.26 19.97 13.39
N THR A 567 16.82 20.75 14.37
CA THR A 567 15.51 20.60 15.03
C THR A 567 14.43 21.50 14.41
N THR A 568 14.69 22.06 13.23
CA THR A 568 13.76 22.91 12.50
C THR A 568 12.43 22.20 12.26
N THR A 569 11.32 22.89 12.53
CA THR A 569 9.96 22.37 12.39
C THR A 569 9.39 22.64 11.00
N LEU A 570 10.01 22.11 9.96
CA LEU A 570 9.70 22.38 8.55
C LEU A 570 8.20 22.40 8.24
N LEU A 571 7.45 21.40 8.69
CA LEU A 571 6.03 21.25 8.34
C LEU A 571 5.17 22.40 8.90
N MET A 572 5.65 23.15 9.88
CA MET A 572 4.97 24.34 10.40
C MET A 572 4.96 25.50 9.40
N ALA A 573 5.86 25.51 8.40
CA ALA A 573 5.79 26.47 7.30
C ALA A 573 4.66 26.17 6.31
N LEU A 574 4.16 24.94 6.27
CA LEU A 574 3.23 24.48 5.24
C LEU A 574 1.96 25.35 5.12
N PRO A 575 1.23 25.68 6.21
CA PRO A 575 0.05 26.52 6.11
C PRO A 575 0.34 27.87 5.46
N LYS A 576 1.46 28.51 5.85
CA LYS A 576 1.87 29.81 5.32
C LYS A 576 2.29 29.76 3.86
N ILE A 577 2.92 28.65 3.45
CA ILE A 577 3.25 28.39 2.04
C ILE A 577 1.98 28.29 1.18
N LEU A 578 0.96 27.55 1.65
CA LEU A 578 -0.30 27.41 0.93
C LEU A 578 -1.06 28.75 0.86
N GLU A 579 -1.10 29.49 1.96
CA GLU A 579 -1.65 30.85 2.03
C GLU A 579 -0.99 31.76 1.00
N PHE A 580 0.35 31.82 0.95
CA PHE A 580 1.06 32.66 -0.01
C PHE A 580 0.80 32.25 -1.47
N ALA A 581 0.79 30.96 -1.77
CA ALA A 581 0.48 30.49 -3.11
C ALA A 581 -0.95 30.84 -3.55
N GLN A 582 -1.89 30.85 -2.62
CA GLN A 582 -3.27 31.25 -2.90
C GLN A 582 -3.42 32.76 -3.03
N ASP A 583 -2.98 33.53 -2.04
CA ASP A 583 -3.23 34.98 -1.97
C ASP A 583 -2.48 35.76 -3.03
N TRP A 584 -1.27 35.31 -3.35
CA TRP A 584 -0.47 35.95 -4.39
C TRP A 584 -0.78 35.37 -5.76
N CYS A 585 -0.94 34.06 -5.90
CA CYS A 585 -0.94 33.45 -7.22
C CYS A 585 -2.25 32.75 -7.60
N GLY A 586 -3.19 32.51 -6.67
CA GLY A 586 -4.42 31.75 -6.93
C GLY A 586 -4.15 30.32 -7.35
N LEU A 587 -3.07 29.74 -6.83
CA LEU A 587 -2.51 28.48 -7.32
C LEU A 587 -3.07 27.23 -6.63
N LEU A 588 -4.03 27.38 -5.72
CA LEU A 588 -4.72 26.24 -5.13
C LEU A 588 -6.04 25.97 -5.84
N HIS A 589 -6.30 24.69 -6.10
CA HIS A 589 -7.45 24.26 -6.90
C HIS A 589 -8.62 23.89 -6.00
N SER A 590 -9.81 24.40 -6.33
CA SER A 590 -11.07 23.99 -5.71
C SER A 590 -11.75 22.91 -6.57
N PRO A 591 -12.41 21.91 -5.98
CA PRO A 591 -13.27 20.99 -6.73
C PRO A 591 -14.43 21.76 -7.43
N SER A 592 -14.74 21.39 -8.67
CA SER A 592 -15.65 22.11 -9.57
C SER A 592 -17.04 22.44 -8.98
N SER A 593 -17.52 23.64 -9.33
CA SER A 593 -18.61 24.46 -8.79
C SER A 593 -20.06 24.02 -9.03
N ASP A 594 -20.40 22.74 -8.89
CA ASP A 594 -21.79 22.27 -9.10
C ASP A 594 -22.60 22.11 -7.80
N ALA A 595 -22.07 22.51 -6.64
CA ALA A 595 -22.77 22.46 -5.37
C ALA A 595 -22.66 23.80 -4.62
N GLU A 596 -23.81 24.40 -4.29
CA GLU A 596 -23.89 25.48 -3.29
C GLU A 596 -23.30 24.96 -1.96
N MET A 597 -22.04 25.31 -1.68
CA MET A 597 -21.36 25.00 -0.43
C MET A 597 -21.30 26.24 0.46
N LYS A 598 -21.32 26.02 1.78
CA LYS A 598 -21.19 27.08 2.78
C LYS A 598 -19.74 27.59 2.80
N GLU A 599 -19.56 28.90 2.88
CA GLU A 599 -18.27 29.62 2.82
C GLU A 599 -17.19 29.06 3.77
N GLU A 600 -17.57 28.45 4.91
CA GLU A 600 -16.63 27.85 5.89
C GLU A 600 -15.98 26.54 5.42
N GLU A 601 -16.63 25.74 4.55
CA GLU A 601 -16.05 24.49 4.01
C GLU A 601 -15.20 24.71 2.75
N GLU A 602 -15.38 25.85 2.07
CA GLU A 602 -14.70 26.22 0.82
C GLU A 602 -13.22 26.56 1.05
N GLN A 603 -12.91 27.18 2.20
CA GLN A 603 -11.54 27.54 2.59
C GLN A 603 -10.67 26.32 2.95
N GLN A 604 -11.27 25.17 3.27
CA GLN A 604 -10.56 23.94 3.65
C GLN A 604 -10.32 22.96 2.48
N GLN A 605 -10.72 23.31 1.25
CA GLN A 605 -10.70 22.38 0.09
C GLN A 605 -9.78 22.81 -1.07
N GLN A 606 -8.90 23.77 -0.85
CA GLN A 606 -7.95 24.26 -1.84
C GLN A 606 -6.63 23.48 -1.76
N GLN A 607 -6.29 22.72 -2.82
CA GLN A 607 -5.10 21.82 -2.82
C GLN A 607 -4.10 22.13 -3.93
N PRO A 608 -2.79 21.94 -3.69
CA PRO A 608 -1.77 22.01 -4.72
C PRO A 608 -1.89 20.82 -5.68
N TYR A 609 -1.29 20.93 -6.87
CA TYR A 609 -1.24 19.84 -7.86
C TYR A 609 -0.65 18.55 -7.28
N ARG A 610 0.46 18.64 -6.55
CA ARG A 610 1.14 17.48 -5.97
C ARG A 610 2.09 17.86 -4.83
N VAL A 611 2.23 16.99 -3.84
CA VAL A 611 3.12 17.18 -2.68
C VAL A 611 4.02 15.97 -2.49
N PHE A 612 5.27 16.23 -2.16
CA PHE A 612 6.24 15.26 -1.68
C PHE A 612 6.84 15.77 -0.37
N TYR A 613 6.81 14.94 0.66
CA TYR A 613 7.56 15.17 1.90
C TYR A 613 8.41 13.95 2.18
N SER A 614 9.71 14.14 2.41
CA SER A 614 10.61 13.01 2.66
C SER A 614 11.76 13.36 3.59
N ARG A 615 12.34 12.31 4.18
CA ARG A 615 13.54 12.42 5.00
C ARG A 615 14.19 11.06 5.23
N LYS A 616 15.50 11.07 5.47
CA LYS A 616 16.19 9.90 6.05
C LYS A 616 15.79 9.75 7.53
N LYS A 617 15.95 8.55 8.08
CA LYS A 617 15.90 8.32 9.53
C LYS A 617 16.85 9.32 10.23
N PHE A 618 16.35 9.99 11.27
CA PHE A 618 17.14 10.83 12.17
C PHE A 618 18.21 10.03 12.94
N LEU A 619 19.33 10.68 13.22
CA LEU A 619 20.36 10.19 14.15
C LEU A 619 19.90 10.36 15.59
N PHE A 620 19.20 11.46 15.91
CA PHE A 620 18.69 11.82 17.23
C PHE A 620 17.18 12.11 17.20
N PRO A 621 16.32 11.12 16.89
CA PRO A 621 14.88 11.31 16.80
C PRO A 621 14.25 11.89 18.08
N GLU A 622 14.80 11.56 19.25
CA GLU A 622 14.35 12.05 20.56
C GLU A 622 14.55 13.57 20.76
N LYS A 623 15.36 14.22 19.93
CA LYS A 623 15.62 15.67 19.99
C LYS A 623 14.73 16.47 19.04
N GLN A 624 13.95 15.79 18.21
CA GLN A 624 13.06 16.48 17.27
C GLN A 624 11.86 17.06 18.02
N VAL A 625 11.44 18.24 17.57
CA VAL A 625 10.29 18.96 18.11
C VAL A 625 9.03 18.53 17.36
N HIS A 626 7.88 18.52 18.03
CA HIS A 626 6.60 18.25 17.37
C HIS A 626 6.38 19.25 16.21
N VAL A 627 5.96 18.85 15.01
CA VAL A 627 5.38 17.57 14.54
C VAL A 627 6.40 16.48 14.13
N HIS A 628 7.70 16.71 14.29
CA HIS A 628 8.77 15.86 13.74
C HIS A 628 9.32 14.79 14.69
N ARG A 629 8.73 14.61 15.87
CA ARG A 629 9.14 13.61 16.87
C ARG A 629 9.12 12.20 16.30
N GLU A 630 8.05 11.85 15.61
CA GLU A 630 7.87 10.55 14.99
C GLU A 630 7.32 10.66 13.58
N TRP A 631 7.62 9.68 12.72
CA TRP A 631 7.07 9.62 11.36
C TRP A 631 5.54 9.62 11.32
N LYS A 632 4.90 9.07 12.37
CA LYS A 632 3.44 9.05 12.48
C LYS A 632 2.87 10.46 12.62
N ASP A 633 3.48 11.31 13.45
CA ASP A 633 3.00 12.67 13.71
C ASP A 633 3.11 13.55 12.47
N GLU A 634 4.20 13.37 11.70
CA GLU A 634 4.41 14.06 10.42
C GLU A 634 3.35 13.66 9.39
N VAL A 635 3.03 12.37 9.29
CA VAL A 635 1.99 11.86 8.39
C VAL A 635 0.61 12.36 8.82
N GLU A 636 0.30 12.35 10.13
CA GLU A 636 -0.97 12.84 10.64
C GLU A 636 -1.14 14.35 10.39
N PHE A 637 -0.07 15.13 10.54
CA PHE A 637 -0.08 16.55 10.19
C PHE A 637 -0.35 16.77 8.70
N LEU A 638 0.32 16.01 7.83
CA LEU A 638 0.13 16.12 6.37
C LEU A 638 -1.26 15.66 5.91
N ASP A 639 -1.80 14.58 6.49
CA ASP A 639 -3.15 14.07 6.21
C ASP A 639 -4.26 15.05 6.63
N ARG A 640 -3.98 16.00 7.53
CA ARG A 640 -4.91 17.10 7.86
C ARG A 640 -4.92 18.22 6.83
N HIS A 641 -3.84 18.39 6.08
CA HIS A 641 -3.71 19.45 5.07
C HIS A 641 -4.04 18.95 3.66
N PHE A 642 -3.81 17.67 3.38
CA PHE A 642 -3.95 17.11 2.04
C PHE A 642 -4.85 15.88 2.02
N ASN A 643 -5.69 15.82 0.98
CA ASN A 643 -6.47 14.64 0.69
C ASN A 643 -5.61 13.67 -0.14
N ASN A 644 -5.90 12.36 -0.06
CA ASN A 644 -5.26 11.33 -0.88
C ASN A 644 -3.73 11.17 -0.68
N GLY A 645 -3.22 11.53 0.49
CA GLY A 645 -1.87 11.21 0.93
C GLY A 645 -1.56 9.72 0.94
N SER A 646 -0.29 9.39 0.70
CA SER A 646 0.27 8.05 0.85
C SER A 646 1.66 8.11 1.47
N ALA A 647 1.83 7.46 2.62
CA ALA A 647 3.09 7.38 3.36
C ALA A 647 3.80 6.04 3.17
N TYR A 648 5.13 6.07 3.03
CA TYR A 648 6.01 4.94 2.78
C TYR A 648 7.25 5.00 3.66
N THR A 649 7.71 3.84 4.10
CA THR A 649 9.02 3.66 4.73
C THR A 649 9.83 2.69 3.88
N ILE A 650 10.89 3.19 3.26
CA ILE A 650 11.69 2.48 2.26
C ILE A 650 13.06 2.13 2.86
N GLY A 651 13.40 0.84 2.88
CA GLY A 651 14.63 0.32 3.49
C GLY A 651 14.37 -0.48 4.76
N LYS A 652 15.44 -0.73 5.55
CA LYS A 652 15.33 -1.53 6.77
C LYS A 652 14.72 -0.69 7.87
N VAL A 653 13.49 -1.01 8.23
CA VAL A 653 12.74 -0.34 9.31
C VAL A 653 13.48 -0.32 10.67
N ASN A 654 14.31 -1.33 10.93
CA ASN A 654 15.14 -1.43 12.13
C ASN A 654 16.61 -1.04 11.89
N GLY A 655 16.92 -0.42 10.76
CA GLY A 655 18.22 0.11 10.38
C GLY A 655 18.03 1.42 9.63
N ASP A 656 18.90 1.68 8.64
CA ASP A 656 18.71 2.80 7.72
C ASP A 656 17.48 2.60 6.85
N HIS A 657 16.64 3.63 6.85
CA HIS A 657 15.46 3.74 6.03
C HIS A 657 15.20 5.20 5.70
N TRP A 658 14.38 5.40 4.67
CA TRP A 658 13.97 6.68 4.15
C TRP A 658 12.44 6.73 4.15
N CYS A 659 11.88 7.84 4.62
CA CYS A 659 10.45 8.06 4.74
C CYS A 659 9.99 8.97 3.61
N LEU A 660 8.83 8.66 3.03
CA LEU A 660 8.22 9.41 1.94
C LEU A 660 6.72 9.52 2.16
N TYR A 661 6.19 10.72 2.09
CA TYR A 661 4.78 11.03 1.93
C TYR A 661 4.58 11.67 0.57
N VAL A 662 3.58 11.21 -0.18
CA VAL A 662 3.27 11.73 -1.52
C VAL A 662 1.77 11.77 -1.74
N THR A 663 1.28 12.81 -2.40
CA THR A 663 -0.12 12.88 -2.86
C THR A 663 -0.25 12.43 -4.31
N ALA A 664 -1.44 11.93 -4.68
CA ALA A 664 -1.80 11.74 -6.08
C ALA A 664 -1.91 13.12 -6.78
N PRO A 665 -1.62 13.21 -8.09
CA PRO A 665 -1.78 14.46 -8.83
C PRO A 665 -3.25 14.91 -8.86
N PHE A 666 -3.51 16.20 -8.70
CA PHE A 666 -4.85 16.77 -8.78
C PHE A 666 -5.41 16.65 -10.22
N LEU A 667 -6.51 15.90 -10.39
CA LEU A 667 -7.10 15.59 -11.70
C LEU A 667 -7.94 16.72 -12.32
N GLY A 668 -8.25 17.78 -11.56
CA GLY A 668 -9.09 18.90 -12.02
C GLY A 668 -8.33 20.06 -12.69
N TYR A 669 -7.02 19.93 -12.93
CA TYR A 669 -6.24 20.99 -13.57
C TYR A 669 -6.60 21.07 -15.06
N PRO A 670 -7.08 22.21 -15.59
CA PRO A 670 -7.39 22.36 -17.01
C PRO A 670 -6.08 22.28 -17.82
N CYS A 671 -5.87 21.15 -18.50
CA CYS A 671 -4.73 20.95 -19.37
C CYS A 671 -4.90 21.82 -20.62
N ASN A 672 -4.11 22.88 -20.77
CA ASN A 672 -4.07 23.71 -21.97
C ASN A 672 -3.29 23.01 -23.10
N SER A 673 -3.72 21.81 -23.50
CA SER A 673 -3.19 21.14 -24.69
C SER A 673 -3.97 21.59 -25.93
N ASN A 674 -3.80 22.86 -26.31
CA ASN A 674 -4.17 23.40 -27.62
C ASN A 674 -3.13 24.42 -28.05
N LYS A 675 -1.93 23.95 -28.41
CA LYS A 675 -1.08 24.64 -29.38
C LYS A 675 -0.58 23.60 -30.38
N GLU A 676 -1.33 23.49 -31.47
CA GLU A 676 -0.86 22.95 -32.73
C GLU A 676 0.47 23.63 -33.08
N VAL A 677 1.53 22.84 -33.17
CA VAL A 677 2.73 23.24 -33.87
C VAL A 677 2.34 23.31 -35.34
N LYS A 678 2.23 24.54 -35.87
CA LYS A 678 2.13 24.81 -37.30
C LYS A 678 3.37 24.24 -37.99
N GLY A 679 3.28 23.00 -38.46
CA GLY A 679 4.18 22.42 -39.44
C GLY A 679 3.66 22.76 -40.83
N ASN A 680 4.50 23.41 -41.62
CA ASN A 680 4.23 23.86 -42.97
C ASN A 680 3.58 22.78 -43.86
N GLU A 681 2.49 23.17 -44.51
CA GLU A 681 1.93 22.47 -45.67
C GLU A 681 2.97 22.41 -46.80
N THR A 682 3.29 21.21 -47.28
CA THR A 682 3.49 21.00 -48.73
C THR A 682 3.39 19.52 -49.10
N ALA A 683 2.43 19.27 -50.01
CA ALA A 683 2.36 18.19 -51.00
C ALA A 683 2.28 16.73 -50.53
N MET A 684 1.07 16.19 -50.55
CA MET A 684 0.83 14.90 -51.20
C MET A 684 -0.50 14.95 -51.97
N GLU A 685 -0.37 15.07 -53.29
CA GLU A 685 -1.44 14.84 -54.25
C GLU A 685 -1.78 13.34 -54.32
N ASN A 686 -3.10 13.10 -54.42
CA ASN A 686 -3.78 12.06 -55.20
C ASN A 686 -3.23 10.63 -55.15
N PHE A 687 -4.06 9.69 -54.68
CA PHE A 687 -4.62 8.66 -55.55
C PHE A 687 -5.87 8.05 -54.88
N GLN A 688 -7.00 8.17 -55.58
CA GLN A 688 -8.24 7.44 -55.34
C GLN A 688 -8.04 5.97 -55.75
N GLU A 689 -8.68 5.03 -55.07
CA GLU A 689 -9.08 3.78 -55.71
C GLU A 689 -10.33 3.18 -55.05
N GLU A 690 -11.18 2.64 -55.92
CA GLU A 690 -12.59 2.31 -55.78
C GLU A 690 -12.85 0.95 -55.12
N ASP A 691 -14.07 0.80 -54.60
CA ASP A 691 -14.74 -0.44 -54.20
C ASP A 691 -14.75 -1.48 -55.34
N ASP A 692 -14.61 -2.78 -55.01
CA ASP A 692 -15.62 -3.74 -55.45
C ASP A 692 -15.63 -5.08 -54.66
N THR A 693 -16.77 -5.74 -54.80
CA THR A 693 -17.43 -6.70 -53.94
C THR A 693 -17.18 -8.18 -54.27
N THR A 694 -17.67 -9.06 -53.37
CA THR A 694 -18.27 -10.41 -53.59
C THR A 694 -17.57 -11.73 -53.17
N GLN A 695 -18.33 -12.44 -52.31
CA GLN A 695 -18.68 -13.89 -52.30
C GLN A 695 -17.67 -15.00 -51.92
N GLY A 696 -17.95 -15.68 -50.78
CA GLY A 696 -18.57 -17.03 -50.83
C GLY A 696 -17.71 -18.30 -50.61
N GLY A 697 -17.72 -18.82 -49.35
CA GLY A 697 -17.68 -20.28 -48.95
C GLY A 697 -16.49 -21.16 -49.39
N LEU A 698 -16.26 -22.40 -48.93
CA LEU A 698 -16.55 -23.21 -47.73
C LEU A 698 -15.79 -24.56 -47.95
N PHE A 699 -15.26 -25.18 -46.87
CA PHE A 699 -14.77 -26.59 -46.73
C PHE A 699 -13.44 -27.10 -47.35
N GLY A 700 -12.69 -27.87 -46.53
CA GLY A 700 -12.00 -29.11 -46.98
C GLY A 700 -10.52 -29.29 -46.56
N LEU A 701 -10.24 -30.27 -45.68
CA LEU A 701 -8.90 -30.78 -45.30
C LEU A 701 -8.33 -31.83 -46.31
N PRO A 702 -7.23 -32.56 -46.02
CA PRO A 702 -5.92 -32.61 -46.72
C PRO A 702 -5.78 -33.88 -47.62
N PRO A 703 -4.60 -34.25 -48.22
CA PRO A 703 -3.63 -35.12 -47.51
C PRO A 703 -2.15 -35.16 -48.02
N THR A 704 -1.29 -35.83 -47.21
CA THR A 704 -0.16 -36.76 -47.56
C THR A 704 1.20 -36.33 -48.15
N ARG A 705 2.24 -36.58 -47.33
CA ARG A 705 3.65 -37.06 -47.56
C ARG A 705 3.79 -38.15 -48.67
N PRO A 706 4.99 -38.56 -49.19
CA PRO A 706 6.25 -38.91 -48.46
C PRO A 706 7.59 -38.65 -49.24
N LEU A 707 8.82 -38.77 -48.70
CA LEU A 707 9.66 -39.97 -48.46
C LEU A 707 11.02 -39.49 -47.89
N SER A 708 11.49 -39.99 -46.73
CA SER A 708 12.58 -41.00 -46.55
C SER A 708 14.01 -40.38 -46.52
N ARG A 709 15.01 -40.77 -45.72
CA ARG A 709 15.24 -41.80 -44.69
C ARG A 709 16.64 -41.55 -44.07
N ALA A 710 16.75 -41.72 -42.74
CA ALA A 710 17.89 -42.13 -41.88
C ALA A 710 19.33 -41.61 -42.19
N SER A 711 20.14 -41.19 -41.23
CA SER A 711 20.60 -41.99 -40.09
C SER A 711 21.55 -41.18 -39.18
N SER A 712 21.65 -41.65 -37.94
CA SER A 712 22.47 -41.15 -36.83
C SER A 712 23.96 -41.42 -36.95
N SER A 713 24.81 -40.53 -36.45
CA SER A 713 25.99 -40.91 -35.65
C SER A 713 26.44 -39.76 -34.72
N ARG A 714 26.80 -40.14 -33.49
CA ARG A 714 27.48 -39.34 -32.46
C ARG A 714 28.98 -39.43 -32.71
N SER A 715 29.73 -38.33 -32.55
CA SER A 715 30.76 -38.16 -31.49
C SER A 715 31.73 -37.00 -31.76
N SER A 716 31.97 -36.25 -30.68
CA SER A 716 33.24 -35.63 -30.21
C SER A 716 33.89 -34.44 -30.93
N SER A 717 34.33 -33.53 -30.04
CA SER A 717 35.47 -32.59 -30.06
C SER A 717 35.39 -31.27 -30.83
N ALA A 718 35.12 -30.21 -30.05
CA ALA A 718 35.95 -29.01 -29.84
C ALA A 718 36.73 -28.39 -31.02
N SER A 719 36.38 -27.13 -31.35
CA SER A 719 37.34 -26.02 -31.39
C SER A 719 36.63 -24.66 -31.56
N THR A 720 37.13 -23.70 -30.79
CA THR A 720 37.10 -22.24 -30.97
C THR A 720 37.30 -21.78 -32.41
N ILE A 721 36.67 -20.65 -32.78
CA ILE A 721 37.12 -19.53 -33.64
C ILE A 721 35.93 -18.55 -33.69
N ASP A 722 36.01 -17.39 -33.03
CA ASP A 722 36.49 -16.11 -33.60
C ASP A 722 35.53 -15.59 -34.70
N GLU A 723 34.63 -14.69 -34.32
CA GLU A 723 33.86 -13.89 -35.28
C GLU A 723 34.44 -12.46 -35.26
N SER A 724 35.24 -12.22 -36.29
CA SER A 724 35.73 -10.92 -36.72
C SER A 724 34.58 -10.04 -37.23
N GLU A 725 34.53 -8.81 -36.74
CA GLU A 725 33.76 -7.71 -37.31
C GLU A 725 34.18 -7.44 -38.76
N SER A 726 33.18 -7.25 -39.63
CA SER A 726 33.35 -6.51 -40.89
C SER A 726 32.42 -5.31 -40.88
N ASP A 727 33.06 -4.18 -40.65
CA ASP A 727 32.78 -2.79 -40.99
C ASP A 727 31.72 -2.56 -42.08
N ASP A 728 30.67 -1.83 -41.74
CA ASP A 728 29.91 -0.99 -42.68
C ASP A 728 29.70 0.38 -42.03
N THR A 729 29.97 1.41 -42.83
CA THR A 729 30.28 2.80 -42.46
C THR A 729 29.05 3.63 -42.03
N PRO A 730 29.25 4.77 -41.35
CA PRO A 730 28.26 5.36 -40.46
C PRO A 730 27.31 6.31 -41.20
N THR A 731 26.03 5.95 -41.23
CA THR A 731 24.97 6.90 -41.61
C THR A 731 24.27 7.39 -40.34
N THR A 732 24.40 8.68 -40.11
CA THR A 732 23.84 9.49 -39.02
C THR A 732 22.38 9.17 -38.71
N THR A 733 22.13 8.59 -37.54
CA THR A 733 20.95 8.87 -36.70
C THR A 733 21.31 8.43 -35.29
N GLN A 734 22.03 9.30 -34.56
CA GLN A 734 22.01 9.23 -33.11
C GLN A 734 20.57 9.55 -32.69
N GLU A 735 19.77 8.51 -32.44
CA GLU A 735 18.54 8.67 -31.66
C GLU A 735 18.96 9.25 -30.30
N ALA A 736 18.77 10.55 -30.15
CA ALA A 736 18.97 11.25 -28.90
C ALA A 736 17.97 10.70 -27.88
N ASP A 737 18.45 9.80 -27.02
CA ASP A 737 17.77 9.23 -25.84
C ASP A 737 17.51 10.32 -24.75
N ASN A 738 17.34 11.59 -25.13
CA ASN A 738 16.95 12.72 -24.28
C ASN A 738 15.42 12.77 -24.21
N GLU A 739 14.82 11.80 -23.53
CA GLU A 739 13.43 11.92 -23.12
C GLU A 739 13.36 12.83 -21.88
N ASP A 740 12.54 13.87 -21.98
CA ASP A 740 12.30 14.96 -21.02
C ASP A 740 11.60 14.46 -19.75
N TYR A 741 12.30 13.63 -18.97
CA TYR A 741 11.84 13.16 -17.66
C TYR A 741 12.34 14.11 -16.57
N ASP A 742 11.43 14.57 -15.71
CA ASP A 742 11.81 15.11 -14.41
C ASP A 742 12.51 13.99 -13.61
N GLN A 743 13.69 14.28 -13.08
CA GLN A 743 14.55 13.35 -12.35
C GLN A 743 15.10 14.07 -11.13
N THR A 744 15.05 13.43 -9.96
CA THR A 744 15.71 13.92 -8.73
C THR A 744 16.57 12.81 -8.16
N ILE A 745 17.83 13.11 -7.86
CA ILE A 745 18.78 12.17 -7.26
C ILE A 745 19.20 12.75 -5.92
N GLU A 746 19.07 11.97 -4.85
CA GLU A 746 19.65 12.31 -3.54
C GLU A 746 20.69 11.27 -3.13
N ILE A 747 21.81 11.75 -2.58
CA ILE A 747 22.92 10.97 -2.07
C ILE A 747 23.12 11.39 -0.62
N LEU A 748 22.73 10.54 0.32
CA LEU A 748 22.68 10.83 1.75
C LEU A 748 23.75 9.98 2.45
N MET A 749 24.68 10.65 3.13
CA MET A 749 25.93 10.08 3.59
C MET A 749 26.09 10.29 5.10
N THR A 750 26.55 9.25 5.79
CA THR A 750 26.81 9.24 7.24
C THR A 750 28.11 8.51 7.52
N ASP A 751 28.69 8.72 8.70
CA ASP A 751 29.97 8.11 9.10
C ASP A 751 31.11 8.54 8.16
N LEU A 752 31.25 9.86 7.98
CA LEU A 752 32.19 10.47 7.04
C LEU A 752 33.63 10.40 7.56
N ASP A 753 34.61 10.20 6.66
CA ASP A 753 36.02 10.18 7.04
C ASP A 753 36.44 11.50 7.72
N PRO A 754 36.95 11.47 8.96
CA PRO A 754 37.32 12.69 9.69
C PRO A 754 38.39 13.54 9.00
N LYS A 755 39.26 12.96 8.17
CA LYS A 755 40.27 13.74 7.42
C LYS A 755 39.62 14.46 6.24
N ALA A 756 38.67 13.83 5.55
CA ALA A 756 37.87 14.50 4.53
C ALA A 756 37.08 15.67 5.14
N MET A 757 36.51 15.46 6.34
CA MET A 757 35.67 16.44 7.02
C MET A 757 36.40 17.69 7.52
N LYS A 758 37.72 17.62 7.76
CA LYS A 758 38.54 18.78 8.19
C LYS A 758 38.46 19.99 7.25
N LYS A 759 38.16 19.76 5.97
CA LYS A 759 38.03 20.81 4.95
C LYS A 759 36.80 21.70 5.17
N PHE A 760 35.80 21.19 5.89
CA PHE A 760 34.53 21.88 6.16
C PHE A 760 34.50 22.55 7.56
N TYR A 761 35.67 22.68 8.20
CA TYR A 761 35.84 23.47 9.42
C TYR A 761 36.38 24.85 9.07
N HIS A 762 35.93 25.87 9.78
CA HIS A 762 36.49 27.21 9.69
C HIS A 762 37.77 27.30 10.54
N HIS A 763 38.91 27.55 9.88
CA HIS A 763 40.23 27.66 10.53
C HIS A 763 40.59 29.13 10.75
N ALA A 764 40.07 29.73 11.83
CA ALA A 764 40.34 31.12 12.21
C ALA A 764 41.84 31.40 12.43
N ASP A 765 42.58 30.40 12.91
CA ASP A 765 44.03 30.42 13.13
C ASP A 765 44.83 30.56 11.83
N LYS A 766 44.23 30.23 10.68
CA LYS A 766 44.84 30.32 9.34
C LYS A 766 44.37 31.52 8.54
N ASN A 767 43.69 32.48 9.17
CA ASN A 767 43.04 33.61 8.50
C ASN A 767 42.09 33.16 7.37
N GLN A 768 41.45 32.00 7.51
CA GLN A 768 40.42 31.57 6.56
C GLN A 768 39.15 32.40 6.82
N PRO A 769 38.55 33.04 5.80
CA PRO A 769 37.27 33.70 5.94
C PRO A 769 36.14 32.69 6.18
N SER A 770 35.09 33.10 6.89
CA SER A 770 33.81 32.37 6.98
C SER A 770 32.81 32.88 5.92
N GLY A 771 31.59 32.33 5.90
CA GLY A 771 30.54 32.76 4.99
C GLY A 771 30.83 32.40 3.54
N SER A 772 30.42 33.25 2.59
CA SER A 772 30.52 32.94 1.16
C SER A 772 31.97 32.80 0.68
N GLU A 773 32.85 33.71 1.08
CA GLU A 773 34.29 33.65 0.71
C GLU A 773 34.95 32.37 1.26
N GLY A 774 34.63 32.00 2.51
CA GLY A 774 35.06 30.74 3.09
C GLY A 774 34.55 29.52 2.33
N GLY A 775 33.28 29.55 1.92
CA GLY A 775 32.64 28.51 1.12
C GLY A 775 33.35 28.30 -0.22
N GLN A 776 33.69 29.38 -0.92
CA GLN A 776 34.43 29.31 -2.19
C GLN A 776 35.80 28.66 -2.03
N MET A 777 36.50 28.89 -0.91
CA MET A 777 37.76 28.21 -0.62
C MET A 777 37.55 26.71 -0.39
N VAL A 778 36.48 26.32 0.30
CA VAL A 778 36.13 24.90 0.50
C VAL A 778 35.85 24.22 -0.84
N ASP A 779 35.14 24.89 -1.76
CA ASP A 779 34.86 24.37 -3.10
C ASP A 779 36.12 24.10 -3.90
N GLN A 780 37.08 25.03 -3.87
CA GLN A 780 38.36 24.89 -4.55
C GLN A 780 39.18 23.72 -3.98
N GLN A 781 39.09 23.47 -2.67
CA GLN A 781 39.83 22.39 -2.00
C GLN A 781 39.20 21.00 -2.15
N THR A 782 37.87 20.95 -2.29
CA THR A 782 37.08 19.72 -2.35
C THR A 782 36.77 19.30 -3.78
N GLY A 783 36.69 20.26 -4.71
CA GLY A 783 36.26 20.04 -6.08
C GLY A 783 34.75 20.01 -6.25
N LEU A 784 33.96 20.45 -5.26
CA LEU A 784 32.47 20.44 -5.34
C LEU A 784 31.95 21.25 -6.54
N ALA A 785 32.52 22.42 -6.79
CA ALA A 785 32.20 23.25 -7.96
C ALA A 785 32.48 22.55 -9.32
N THR A 786 33.31 21.50 -9.33
CA THR A 786 33.68 20.77 -10.55
C THR A 786 32.78 19.57 -10.84
N LEU A 787 31.83 19.25 -9.94
CA LEU A 787 30.85 18.19 -10.18
C LEU A 787 30.02 18.49 -11.44
N PHE A 788 29.56 19.74 -11.59
CA PHE A 788 28.93 20.25 -12.80
C PHE A 788 29.58 21.59 -13.17
N PRO A 789 30.60 21.59 -14.06
CA PRO A 789 31.40 22.77 -14.38
C PRO A 789 30.61 23.95 -14.96
N GLU A 790 29.44 23.69 -15.53
CA GLU A 790 28.55 24.69 -16.14
C GLU A 790 27.59 25.35 -15.14
N ALA A 791 27.59 24.89 -13.89
CA ALA A 791 26.74 25.43 -12.84
C ALA A 791 27.39 26.62 -12.13
N GLU A 792 26.58 27.62 -11.81
CA GLU A 792 26.92 28.66 -10.86
C GLU A 792 26.64 28.16 -9.45
N ILE A 793 27.68 28.06 -8.62
CA ILE A 793 27.57 27.62 -7.23
C ILE A 793 27.63 28.82 -6.27
N ASP A 794 26.78 28.78 -5.25
CA ASP A 794 26.67 29.72 -4.16
C ASP A 794 26.98 29.00 -2.84
N PRO A 795 28.26 28.94 -2.44
CA PRO A 795 28.69 28.22 -1.25
C PRO A 795 28.72 29.11 0.00
N PHE A 796 28.57 28.49 1.16
CA PHE A 796 28.65 29.15 2.46
C PHE A 796 29.32 28.24 3.52
N LEU A 797 30.35 28.76 4.18
CA LEU A 797 31.06 28.09 5.29
C LEU A 797 30.60 28.65 6.65
N PHE A 798 30.10 27.76 7.52
CA PHE A 798 29.63 28.10 8.85
C PHE A 798 30.75 28.10 9.89
N THR A 799 30.52 28.83 10.99
CA THR A 799 31.45 28.93 12.12
C THR A 799 30.85 28.23 13.35
N PRO A 800 31.57 27.33 14.03
CA PRO A 800 32.97 26.95 13.77
C PRO A 800 33.18 25.93 12.63
N CYS A 801 32.11 25.29 12.16
CA CYS A 801 32.16 24.33 11.06
C CYS A 801 30.79 24.15 10.42
N GLY A 802 30.76 23.46 9.28
CA GLY A 802 29.56 23.21 8.49
C GLY A 802 29.62 23.92 7.15
N TYR A 803 28.97 23.35 6.14
CA TYR A 803 28.96 23.92 4.80
C TYR A 803 27.61 23.70 4.13
N SER A 804 27.15 24.69 3.38
CA SER A 804 25.94 24.63 2.56
C SER A 804 26.22 25.27 1.21
N ALA A 805 25.70 24.70 0.13
CA ALA A 805 25.77 25.33 -1.18
C ALA A 805 24.57 25.01 -2.05
N ASN A 806 24.14 26.01 -2.82
CA ASN A 806 23.19 25.85 -3.90
C ASN A 806 23.87 26.12 -5.23
N ALA A 807 23.47 25.41 -6.27
CA ALA A 807 23.99 25.66 -7.59
C ALA A 807 22.91 25.58 -8.66
N LEU A 808 22.98 26.48 -9.64
CA LEU A 808 22.06 26.57 -10.76
C LEU A 808 22.81 26.39 -12.08
N LEU A 809 22.30 25.55 -12.98
CA LEU A 809 22.92 25.34 -14.30
C LEU A 809 22.68 26.57 -15.18
N LYS A 810 23.74 27.11 -15.81
CA LYS A 810 23.60 28.26 -16.73
C LYS A 810 22.90 27.83 -18.01
N GLN A 811 21.98 28.65 -18.50
CA GLN A 811 21.29 28.39 -19.77
C GLN A 811 22.28 28.46 -20.95
N SER A 812 22.41 27.37 -21.71
CA SER A 812 23.13 27.44 -22.99
C SER A 812 22.27 28.19 -24.02
N SER A 813 22.85 29.20 -24.66
CA SER A 813 22.16 30.18 -25.51
C SER A 813 21.49 29.63 -26.79
N ALA A 814 21.61 28.32 -27.07
CA ALA A 814 21.16 27.72 -28.32
C ALA A 814 20.01 26.70 -28.21
N SER A 815 19.66 26.19 -27.01
CA SER A 815 18.71 25.06 -26.90
C SER A 815 17.72 25.13 -25.73
N GLY A 816 17.81 26.12 -24.83
CA GLY A 816 17.03 26.13 -23.59
C GLY A 816 17.40 24.98 -22.63
N ALA A 817 18.41 24.17 -22.97
CA ALA A 817 18.94 23.13 -22.10
C ALA A 817 19.57 23.77 -20.86
N GLY A 818 19.00 23.44 -19.68
CA GLY A 818 19.48 23.86 -18.37
C GLY A 818 18.50 24.68 -17.53
N ALA A 819 17.38 25.14 -18.11
CA ALA A 819 16.37 25.87 -17.37
C ALA A 819 15.83 25.07 -16.17
N GLY A 820 15.93 25.64 -14.98
CA GLY A 820 15.38 25.06 -13.74
C GLY A 820 16.16 23.84 -13.22
N LYS A 821 17.41 23.67 -13.66
CA LYS A 821 18.29 22.60 -13.20
C LYS A 821 19.20 23.09 -12.07
N TYR A 822 19.28 22.32 -10.99
CA TYR A 822 20.00 22.68 -9.77
C TYR A 822 20.70 21.48 -9.14
N PHE A 823 21.66 21.77 -8.26
CA PHE A 823 22.07 20.85 -7.21
C PHE A 823 22.30 21.59 -5.90
N THR A 824 22.25 20.86 -4.79
CA THR A 824 22.48 21.41 -3.45
C THR A 824 23.26 20.43 -2.58
N ILE A 825 24.09 20.97 -1.68
CA ILE A 825 24.98 20.22 -0.81
C ILE A 825 24.87 20.77 0.61
N HIS A 826 24.76 19.88 1.59
CA HIS A 826 24.84 20.26 3.01
C HIS A 826 25.76 19.30 3.76
N VAL A 827 26.59 19.85 4.66
CA VAL A 827 27.63 19.09 5.36
C VAL A 827 27.64 19.46 6.84
N THR A 828 27.46 18.45 7.68
CA THR A 828 27.70 18.45 9.13
C THR A 828 28.97 17.63 9.40
N PRO A 829 30.14 18.27 9.56
CA PRO A 829 31.43 17.59 9.60
C PRO A 829 31.84 17.04 10.97
N GLU A 830 31.04 17.25 12.02
CA GLU A 830 31.32 16.79 13.37
C GLU A 830 31.36 15.26 13.47
N PRO A 831 32.44 14.64 13.99
CA PRO A 831 32.59 13.18 13.99
C PRO A 831 31.46 12.41 14.68
N VAL A 832 30.84 12.99 15.72
CA VAL A 832 29.78 12.35 16.51
C VAL A 832 28.47 12.23 15.73
N CYS A 833 28.26 13.10 14.75
CA CYS A 833 27.01 13.20 13.99
C CYS A 833 27.27 13.47 12.49
N SER A 834 28.38 12.95 11.97
CA SER A 834 28.86 13.32 10.64
C SER A 834 27.85 12.93 9.56
N TYR A 835 27.46 13.93 8.76
CA TYR A 835 26.42 13.81 7.77
C TYR A 835 26.71 14.71 6.57
N ALA A 836 26.41 14.22 5.37
CA ALA A 836 26.40 15.05 4.17
C ALA A 836 25.27 14.62 3.23
N SER A 837 24.63 15.60 2.60
CA SER A 837 23.62 15.39 1.56
C SER A 837 24.11 16.00 0.24
N PHE A 838 23.78 15.34 -0.86
CA PHE A 838 23.88 15.91 -2.20
C PHE A 838 22.56 15.62 -2.91
N GLU A 839 21.91 16.65 -3.45
CA GLU A 839 20.67 16.50 -4.20
C GLU A 839 20.77 17.24 -5.54
N THR A 840 20.23 16.67 -6.61
CA THR A 840 20.18 17.33 -7.92
C THR A 840 19.00 16.88 -8.76
N ASN A 841 18.49 17.78 -9.61
CA ASN A 841 17.60 17.45 -10.71
C ASN A 841 18.25 17.60 -12.10
N ILE A 842 19.57 17.81 -12.16
CA ILE A 842 20.33 17.82 -13.40
C ILE A 842 20.26 16.40 -14.00
N PRO A 843 19.75 16.23 -15.23
CA PRO A 843 19.57 14.91 -15.80
C PRO A 843 20.90 14.17 -15.98
N VAL A 844 20.98 12.96 -15.44
CA VAL A 844 22.13 12.06 -15.61
C VAL A 844 21.63 10.70 -16.08
N ARG A 845 22.32 10.09 -17.06
CA ARG A 845 21.86 8.81 -17.64
C ARG A 845 21.82 7.71 -16.58
N LEU A 846 20.67 7.03 -16.50
CA LEU A 846 20.45 5.92 -15.58
C LEU A 846 21.35 4.71 -15.85
N SER A 847 21.69 4.41 -17.10
CA SER A 847 22.52 3.26 -17.44
C SER A 847 23.43 3.57 -18.61
N SER A 848 24.64 2.99 -18.60
CA SER A 848 25.53 2.98 -19.75
C SER A 848 25.62 1.59 -20.38
N SER A 849 25.60 1.52 -21.71
CA SER A 849 25.94 0.31 -22.49
C SER A 849 27.44 0.17 -22.73
N LYS A 850 28.25 1.23 -22.52
CA LYS A 850 29.71 1.25 -22.72
C LYS A 850 30.38 2.13 -21.67
N THR A 851 31.21 1.55 -20.81
CA THR A 851 31.95 2.24 -19.73
C THR A 851 33.07 3.13 -20.30
N ARG A 852 32.72 4.26 -20.93
CA ARG A 852 33.69 5.35 -21.14
C ARG A 852 33.64 6.25 -19.91
N ARG A 853 34.78 6.46 -19.25
CA ARG A 853 34.91 7.55 -18.26
C ARG A 853 34.81 8.86 -19.02
N SER A 854 33.99 9.79 -18.54
CA SER A 854 33.97 11.15 -19.07
C SER A 854 35.36 11.77 -18.96
N ALA A 855 35.68 12.69 -19.88
CA ALA A 855 36.94 13.40 -19.87
C ALA A 855 37.14 14.09 -18.51
N LYS A 856 38.40 14.16 -18.05
CA LYS A 856 38.74 14.79 -16.76
C LYS A 856 38.28 16.25 -16.79
N GLY A 857 37.36 16.61 -15.90
CA GLY A 857 36.75 17.95 -15.83
C GLY A 857 35.43 18.11 -16.59
N ALA A 858 34.88 17.07 -17.22
CA ALA A 858 33.53 17.09 -17.79
C ALA A 858 32.47 16.72 -16.74
N ALA A 859 31.22 17.17 -16.93
CA ALA A 859 30.07 16.76 -16.11
C ALA A 859 29.88 15.22 -16.12
N PRO A 860 29.34 14.62 -15.05
CA PRO A 860 29.11 13.18 -14.99
C PRO A 860 28.07 12.74 -16.02
N GLU A 861 28.38 11.70 -16.81
CA GLU A 861 27.45 11.21 -17.83
C GLU A 861 26.45 10.19 -17.28
N THR A 862 26.80 9.52 -16.17
CA THR A 862 25.99 8.43 -15.59
C THR A 862 25.79 8.60 -14.10
N VAL A 863 24.66 8.09 -13.58
CA VAL A 863 24.36 8.11 -12.14
C VAL A 863 25.49 7.47 -11.34
N GLN A 864 26.06 6.38 -11.84
CA GLN A 864 27.16 5.68 -11.17
C GLN A 864 28.41 6.56 -11.07
N GLU A 865 28.72 7.33 -12.11
CA GLU A 865 29.85 8.26 -12.10
C GLU A 865 29.60 9.43 -11.14
N LEU A 866 28.39 10.00 -11.13
CA LEU A 866 28.00 11.04 -10.19
C LEU A 866 28.17 10.54 -8.74
N VAL A 867 27.59 9.38 -8.42
CA VAL A 867 27.68 8.80 -7.07
C VAL A 867 29.13 8.55 -6.69
N GLN A 868 29.96 8.03 -7.59
CA GLN A 868 31.37 7.80 -7.30
C GLN A 868 32.12 9.11 -7.02
N ARG A 869 31.91 10.15 -7.83
CA ARG A 869 32.57 11.45 -7.62
C ARG A 869 32.19 12.08 -6.28
N VAL A 870 30.93 11.99 -5.88
CA VAL A 870 30.46 12.47 -4.57
C VAL A 870 31.07 11.64 -3.44
N VAL A 871 31.08 10.32 -3.55
CA VAL A 871 31.69 9.40 -2.57
C VAL A 871 33.19 9.65 -2.41
N ASP A 872 33.91 9.95 -3.49
CA ASP A 872 35.36 10.23 -3.45
C ASP A 872 35.68 11.51 -2.65
N ILE A 873 34.75 12.48 -2.60
CA ILE A 873 34.89 13.73 -1.84
C ILE A 873 34.66 13.50 -0.34
N PHE A 874 33.56 12.82 -0.01
CA PHE A 874 33.08 12.71 1.38
C PHE A 874 33.55 11.46 2.12
N GLN A 875 33.95 10.42 1.38
CA GLN A 875 34.42 9.12 1.90
C GLN A 875 33.54 8.55 3.03
N PRO A 876 32.25 8.29 2.77
CA PRO A 876 31.31 7.84 3.79
C PRO A 876 31.46 6.36 4.16
N GLY A 877 31.24 6.01 5.42
CA GLY A 877 31.06 4.63 5.89
C GLY A 877 29.68 4.06 5.51
N ASN A 878 28.67 4.93 5.41
CA ASN A 878 27.30 4.56 5.10
C ASN A 878 26.67 5.52 4.09
N LEU A 879 26.08 4.95 3.04
CA LEU A 879 25.58 5.66 1.87
C LEU A 879 24.14 5.20 1.54
N THR A 880 23.27 6.16 1.30
CA THR A 880 21.91 5.97 0.79
C THR A 880 21.75 6.77 -0.50
N VAL A 881 21.20 6.17 -1.54
CA VAL A 881 20.91 6.85 -2.82
C VAL A 881 19.44 6.65 -3.17
N THR A 882 18.72 7.75 -3.38
CA THR A 882 17.35 7.76 -3.91
C THR A 882 17.35 8.38 -5.30
N ILE A 883 16.56 7.82 -6.21
CA ILE A 883 16.39 8.38 -7.56
C ILE A 883 14.91 8.35 -7.90
N PHE A 884 14.34 9.52 -8.10
CA PHE A 884 13.02 9.78 -8.63
C PHE A 884 13.13 9.98 -10.14
N THR A 885 12.24 9.34 -10.90
CA THR A 885 12.06 9.64 -12.32
C THR A 885 10.58 9.70 -12.65
N SER A 886 10.14 10.79 -13.25
CA SER A 886 8.76 10.92 -13.73
C SER A 886 8.40 9.81 -14.72
N ALA A 887 7.15 9.38 -14.65
CA ALA A 887 6.56 8.41 -15.55
C ALA A 887 5.58 9.12 -16.48
N LYS A 888 5.71 8.91 -17.80
CA LYS A 888 4.72 9.38 -18.77
C LYS A 888 3.35 8.76 -18.44
N PHE A 889 2.32 9.59 -18.34
CA PHE A 889 0.95 9.19 -18.00
C PHE A 889 0.38 8.12 -18.95
N ASN A 890 0.82 8.11 -20.21
CA ASN A 890 0.43 7.13 -21.24
C ASN A 890 1.56 6.16 -21.63
N ALA A 891 2.53 5.91 -20.74
CA ALA A 891 3.61 4.98 -21.03
C ALA A 891 3.06 3.56 -21.26
N SER A 892 3.47 2.92 -22.36
CA SER A 892 3.21 1.49 -22.55
C SER A 892 3.90 0.67 -21.47
N GLN A 893 3.36 -0.51 -21.15
CA GLN A 893 3.96 -1.45 -20.19
C GLN A 893 5.44 -1.72 -20.50
N HIS A 894 5.79 -1.82 -21.79
CA HIS A 894 7.17 -2.01 -22.23
C HIS A 894 8.08 -0.82 -21.91
N GLN A 895 7.60 0.42 -22.05
CA GLN A 895 8.35 1.63 -21.69
C GLN A 895 8.58 1.71 -20.17
N ILE A 896 7.57 1.35 -19.37
CA ILE A 896 7.68 1.28 -17.91
C ILE A 896 8.75 0.26 -17.50
N GLU A 897 8.66 -0.96 -18.02
CA GLU A 897 9.63 -2.02 -17.73
C GLU A 897 11.06 -1.64 -18.18
N LYS A 898 11.22 -1.01 -19.36
CA LYS A 898 12.51 -0.52 -19.85
C LYS A 898 13.11 0.54 -18.93
N ARG A 899 12.30 1.51 -18.46
CA ARG A 899 12.75 2.56 -17.52
C ARG A 899 13.14 1.96 -16.17
N GLN A 900 12.27 1.13 -15.58
CA GLN A 900 12.52 0.45 -14.31
C GLN A 900 13.76 -0.45 -14.38
N PHE A 901 13.98 -1.12 -15.52
CA PHE A 901 15.20 -1.86 -15.78
C PHE A 901 16.43 -0.94 -15.80
N LYS A 902 16.39 0.20 -16.51
CA LYS A 902 17.48 1.20 -16.51
C LYS A 902 17.76 1.71 -15.08
N MET A 903 16.73 1.99 -14.27
CA MET A 903 16.89 2.41 -12.87
C MET A 903 17.55 1.33 -12.00
N LEU A 904 17.14 0.06 -12.13
CA LEU A 904 17.78 -1.04 -11.39
C LEU A 904 19.27 -1.19 -11.73
N HIS A 905 19.66 -0.83 -12.96
CA HIS A 905 21.04 -0.86 -13.42
C HIS A 905 21.84 0.40 -13.04
N SER A 906 21.20 1.52 -12.68
CA SER A 906 21.89 2.74 -12.24
C SER A 906 22.59 2.53 -10.90
N LEU A 907 21.95 1.78 -9.99
CA LEU A 907 22.48 1.44 -8.67
C LEU A 907 23.26 0.13 -8.67
N ARG A 908 24.24 -0.02 -9.58
CA ARG A 908 25.20 -1.14 -9.59
C ARG A 908 26.10 -1.14 -8.32
N PRO A 909 26.87 -2.21 -8.07
CA PRO A 909 27.86 -2.20 -7.00
C PRO A 909 28.83 -1.02 -7.16
N ILE A 910 29.05 -0.28 -6.07
CA ILE A 910 29.98 0.85 -6.01
C ILE A 910 31.31 0.31 -5.48
N PRO A 911 32.45 0.56 -6.15
CA PRO A 911 33.76 0.16 -5.65
C PRO A 911 34.00 0.59 -4.20
N GLY A 912 34.47 -0.34 -3.35
CA GLY A 912 34.67 -0.08 -1.92
C GLY A 912 33.41 -0.16 -1.06
N PHE A 913 32.24 -0.41 -1.65
CA PHE A 913 30.97 -0.52 -0.93
C PHE A 913 30.25 -1.84 -1.19
N ARG A 914 29.64 -2.39 -0.15
CA ARG A 914 28.70 -3.49 -0.22
C ARG A 914 27.28 -2.94 -0.18
N ARG A 915 26.53 -3.15 -1.26
CA ARG A 915 25.10 -2.83 -1.31
C ARG A 915 24.31 -3.78 -0.42
N THR A 916 23.56 -3.24 0.52
CA THR A 916 22.76 -3.99 1.50
C THR A 916 21.29 -4.07 1.13
N ASP A 917 20.76 -3.05 0.46
CA ASP A 917 19.37 -2.98 0.02
C ASP A 917 19.30 -2.31 -1.37
N ARG A 918 18.35 -2.77 -2.20
CA ARG A 918 17.97 -2.14 -3.48
C ARG A 918 16.49 -2.39 -3.72
N ILE A 919 15.69 -1.33 -3.66
CA ILE A 919 14.23 -1.41 -3.67
C ILE A 919 13.70 -0.42 -4.71
N LEU A 920 12.84 -0.91 -5.61
CA LEU A 920 12.17 -0.10 -6.62
C LEU A 920 10.68 -0.03 -6.28
N TYR A 921 10.12 1.17 -6.25
CA TYR A 921 8.70 1.46 -6.07
C TYR A 921 8.16 2.17 -7.31
N GLY A 922 7.01 1.72 -7.79
CA GLY A 922 6.18 2.50 -8.72
C GLY A 922 5.18 3.32 -7.92
N LEU A 923 5.17 4.63 -8.14
CA LEU A 923 4.22 5.60 -7.59
C LEU A 923 3.42 6.21 -8.74
N ASP A 924 2.29 6.85 -8.45
CA ASP A 924 1.45 7.47 -9.49
C ASP A 924 2.23 8.57 -10.21
N GLY A 925 2.65 8.33 -11.45
CA GLY A 925 3.44 9.29 -12.24
C GLY A 925 4.93 9.39 -11.89
N TYR A 926 5.48 8.58 -10.97
CA TYR A 926 6.93 8.51 -10.71
C TYR A 926 7.37 7.08 -10.39
N ASP A 927 8.57 6.69 -10.85
CA ASP A 927 9.28 5.55 -10.29
C ASP A 927 10.36 6.03 -9.33
N VAL A 928 10.57 5.29 -8.24
CA VAL A 928 11.58 5.58 -7.22
C VAL A 928 12.44 4.36 -6.98
N ILE A 929 13.76 4.51 -7.09
CA ILE A 929 14.69 3.49 -6.64
C ILE A 929 15.49 3.97 -5.43
N TYR A 930 15.53 3.13 -4.40
CA TYR A 930 16.31 3.29 -3.19
C TYR A 930 17.44 2.26 -3.19
N GLY A 931 18.67 2.71 -2.98
CA GLY A 931 19.82 1.85 -2.72
C GLY A 931 20.52 2.25 -1.43
N HIS A 932 20.98 1.25 -0.69
CA HIS A 932 21.74 1.47 0.54
C HIS A 932 23.01 0.62 0.53
N TYR A 933 24.10 1.21 0.99
CA TYR A 933 25.47 0.74 0.83
C TYR A 933 26.27 1.00 2.11
N LEU A 934 27.16 0.05 2.43
CA LEU A 934 28.12 0.16 3.54
C LEU A 934 29.53 0.01 2.99
N ALA A 935 30.47 0.81 3.47
CA ALA A 935 31.88 0.66 3.13
C ALA A 935 32.41 -0.73 3.54
N VAL A 936 33.41 -1.25 2.80
CA VAL A 936 34.01 -2.59 2.99
C VAL A 936 35.44 -2.50 3.43
#